data_AF-A0A2E9IJN1-F1
#
_entry.id   AF-A0A2E9IJN1-F1
#
_cell.length_a   1.000
_cell.length_b   1.000
_cell.length_c   1.000
_cell.angle_alpha   90.00
_cell.angle_beta   90.00
_cell.angle_gamma   90.00
#
_symmetry.space_group_name_H-M   'P 1'
#
loop_
_entity.id
_entity.type
_entity.pdbx_description
1 polymer ?
#
loop_
_entity_poly.entity_id
_entity_poly.type
_entity_poly.pdbx_seq_one_letter_code
_entity_poly.pdbx_strand_id
1 'polypeptide(L)'
;SAKNTAKKVSLDLAYIDPFSSQDLIVAIESIAPSVTDAETQVALRGVVSQLSSGRQLQPAQVLYDMKSSASALSYLFALATGHDSSNAEATLSKIDAELTSQLNDYRDLRNGILVDWNASRNADGDGSLSNARRLLAWQNAPAEAANLSSTELAEGLEILKQSSAHSSHIEKIMWWRLLALESEGLTDEAVLLLTSLKLDSHTEISTLLPLLVSLSSNEVDEWLHTQIPHLDDGALVSLIQTKDISSALRLAASNRLSVQEGEAWESVLPLIIDIYTESMQLKPLAHIITSNSLIPLSHPYETLLVSHLLDAGHESNLWEQVRAARRTALSSIYSTDAPESFSSTSQALLMLFEGENFEDNRLTTVLDRQGLRAFGPIRQALRDGGTGIVSSTNLANLEESISSADLTVMERRLFTAVIATLRLNHVALMLQHATGDESTIQTLNTLLSGDQIPTGMIHTVRHLVLEHDIGLPSLVRWYQTHDALSPWHILARAAVSASMNDELNAARDYRRAGDHDAFDYEHSLTLYRKALIHLALAEQWKEAVELLDAQPALRSAITRRFQLYLQVSYTARAKDTNSATRILKDFVKRTKVVTEEDEQGNMVEVTKVYHAEDDLDMLKTYPLEHPRPLPTHPFCGRVTAASSSLHKNHRRQKNTFDIRFNQLMQSGSPTAEEVHELAIEASKVRPVDGLMFLERAQNSEHFSESELRALAGSEKALFSQYRSQIPNASRRYLRNLSLSPLVIIDTNILVDALIDRIGRKLHLVGEASLDILGQGGFHKVLLSKAKEGRLHLWLPSIVKQELTGIATNTSMLRNRFDDALVSQDLLDEVFKPKVLDSLVNEVLSDYDTWSPLDLEIEKDSNSSENRATIQNFLLDYTEIYEEITDMKRTRGEPVRTVINGKDIYPESPDRTLMCIATQLASQSLQDLGTVLVATRDGDFTLVGRAFEERFGFGVAKNSRSLNAWLR
;
A
#
# COMPACT_ATOMS: atom_id res chain seq x y z
N SER A 1 -77.66 72.50 49.08
CA SER A 1 -76.64 72.86 48.09
C SER A 1 -75.28 72.83 48.75
N ALA A 2 -74.54 71.74 48.58
CA ALA A 2 -73.10 71.67 48.80
C ALA A 2 -72.60 70.59 47.83
N LYS A 3 -72.07 71.04 46.69
CA LYS A 3 -71.49 70.20 45.64
C LYS A 3 -70.26 69.50 46.23
N ASN A 4 -70.30 68.18 46.36
CA ASN A 4 -69.10 67.37 46.56
C ASN A 4 -68.35 67.36 45.22
N THR A 5 -67.35 68.23 45.10
CA THR A 5 -66.34 68.15 44.05
C THR A 5 -65.45 66.95 44.36
N ALA A 6 -65.74 65.80 43.75
CA ALA A 6 -64.79 64.71 43.67
C ALA A 6 -63.49 65.26 43.06
N LYS A 7 -62.38 65.15 43.79
CA LYS A 7 -61.06 65.49 43.25
C LYS A 7 -60.86 64.67 41.98
N LYS A 8 -60.64 65.36 40.85
CA LYS A 8 -60.22 64.73 39.60
C LYS A 8 -58.82 64.17 39.84
N VAL A 9 -58.72 62.86 40.09
CA VAL A 9 -57.42 62.16 40.20
C VAL A 9 -56.97 61.85 38.77
N SER A 10 -55.70 62.12 38.47
CA SER A 10 -55.11 61.78 37.18
C SER A 10 -55.02 60.26 37.04
N LEU A 11 -55.46 59.72 35.91
CA LEU A 11 -55.39 58.28 35.62
C LEU A 11 -54.05 57.86 35.00
N ASP A 12 -53.08 58.78 34.89
CA ASP A 12 -51.76 58.52 34.31
C ASP A 12 -51.02 57.34 34.99
N LEU A 13 -51.28 57.11 36.28
CA LEU A 13 -50.70 56.00 37.05
C LEU A 13 -51.45 54.67 36.91
N ALA A 14 -52.52 54.61 36.11
CA ALA A 14 -53.23 53.38 35.76
C ALA A 14 -52.71 52.72 34.47
N TYR A 15 -51.79 53.39 33.74
CA TYR A 15 -51.11 52.85 32.55
C TYR A 15 -49.99 51.87 32.95
N ILE A 16 -50.38 50.79 33.63
CA ILE A 16 -49.47 49.80 34.23
C ILE A 16 -49.76 48.38 33.75
N ASP A 17 -48.76 47.49 33.82
CA ASP A 17 -48.96 46.05 33.66
C ASP A 17 -49.79 45.53 34.86
N PRO A 18 -51.01 44.97 34.65
CA PRO A 18 -51.85 44.45 35.72
C PRO A 18 -51.19 43.36 36.57
N PHE A 19 -50.14 42.72 36.04
CA PHE A 19 -49.43 41.62 36.70
C PHE A 19 -48.16 42.08 37.44
N SER A 20 -47.73 43.32 37.25
CA SER A 20 -46.66 43.93 38.03
C SER A 20 -47.18 44.31 39.41
N SER A 21 -46.78 43.53 40.42
CA SER A 21 -47.24 43.75 41.80
C SER A 21 -46.81 45.11 42.35
N GLN A 22 -45.65 45.62 41.93
CA GLN A 22 -45.16 46.94 42.33
C GLN A 22 -45.96 48.07 41.68
N ASP A 23 -46.21 47.98 40.37
CA ASP A 23 -46.97 49.01 39.66
C ASP A 23 -48.42 49.03 40.13
N LEU A 24 -49.02 47.86 40.36
CA LEU A 24 -50.38 47.71 40.87
C LEU A 24 -50.52 48.35 42.26
N ILE A 25 -49.52 48.23 43.14
CA ILE A 25 -49.51 48.94 44.43
C ILE A 25 -49.50 50.46 44.22
N VAL A 26 -48.65 50.98 43.32
CA VAL A 26 -48.54 52.42 43.03
C VAL A 26 -49.85 52.97 42.43
N ALA A 27 -50.49 52.22 41.53
CA ALA A 27 -51.81 52.56 40.99
C ALA A 27 -52.88 52.56 42.09
N ILE A 28 -52.85 51.59 43.01
CA ILE A 28 -53.79 51.55 44.14
C ILE A 28 -53.58 52.75 45.06
N GLU A 29 -52.35 53.07 45.44
CA GLU A 29 -52.05 54.17 46.36
C GLU A 29 -52.44 55.54 45.78
N SER A 30 -52.30 55.72 44.47
CA SER A 30 -52.67 56.97 43.78
C SER A 30 -54.17 57.13 43.57
N ILE A 31 -54.90 56.05 43.31
CA ILE A 31 -56.34 56.08 42.99
C ILE A 31 -57.21 55.85 44.23
N ALA A 32 -56.72 55.15 45.26
CA ALA A 32 -57.43 54.92 46.53
C ALA A 32 -58.01 56.19 47.19
N PRO A 33 -57.35 57.37 47.15
CA PRO A 33 -57.91 58.62 47.68
C PRO A 33 -59.19 59.09 46.96
N SER A 34 -59.49 58.60 45.76
CA SER A 34 -60.73 58.90 45.04
C SER A 34 -61.92 58.06 45.48
N VAL A 35 -61.67 56.98 46.25
CA VAL A 35 -62.69 56.08 46.78
C VAL A 35 -63.16 56.61 48.14
N THR A 36 -64.46 56.85 48.29
CA THR A 36 -65.05 57.44 49.52
C THR A 36 -65.75 56.41 50.42
N ASP A 37 -65.91 55.19 49.94
CA ASP A 37 -66.55 54.11 50.68
C ASP A 37 -65.53 53.37 51.57
N ALA A 38 -65.90 53.13 52.84
CA ALA A 38 -65.00 52.58 53.85
C ALA A 38 -64.73 51.08 53.60
N GLU A 39 -65.71 50.35 53.07
CA GLU A 39 -65.60 48.93 52.76
C GLU A 39 -64.58 48.69 51.63
N THR A 40 -64.70 49.45 50.55
CA THR A 40 -63.75 49.44 49.42
C THR A 40 -62.33 49.89 49.80
N GLN A 41 -62.17 50.90 50.66
CA GLN A 41 -60.83 51.32 51.14
C GLN A 41 -60.13 50.22 51.97
N VAL A 42 -60.86 49.50 52.82
CA VAL A 42 -60.32 48.37 53.58
C VAL A 42 -59.93 47.23 52.64
N ALA A 43 -60.77 46.94 51.63
CA ALA A 43 -60.47 45.93 50.62
C ALA A 43 -59.21 46.28 49.80
N LEU A 44 -59.01 47.55 49.40
CA LEU A 44 -57.80 48.01 48.70
C LEU A 44 -56.53 47.84 49.56
N ARG A 45 -56.59 48.14 50.87
CA ARG A 45 -55.46 47.89 51.79
C ARG A 45 -55.15 46.40 51.93
N GLY A 46 -56.18 45.55 51.92
CA GLY A 46 -56.03 44.10 51.89
C GLY A 46 -55.27 43.63 50.65
N VAL A 47 -55.61 44.17 49.48
CA VAL A 47 -54.91 43.89 48.22
C VAL A 47 -53.45 44.38 48.25
N VAL A 48 -53.17 45.59 48.73
CA VAL A 48 -51.78 46.10 48.89
C VAL A 48 -50.96 45.19 49.82
N SER A 49 -51.56 44.69 50.90
CA SER A 49 -50.92 43.72 51.80
C SER A 49 -50.66 42.36 51.11
N GLN A 50 -51.55 41.90 50.24
CA GLN A 50 -51.35 40.67 49.48
C GLN A 50 -50.17 40.83 48.50
N LEU A 51 -50.16 41.93 47.74
CA LEU A 51 -49.12 42.21 46.74
C LEU A 51 -47.74 42.43 47.39
N SER A 52 -47.65 43.20 48.48
CA SER A 52 -46.39 43.45 49.19
C SER A 52 -45.81 42.20 49.89
N SER A 53 -46.64 41.20 50.16
CA SER A 53 -46.21 39.91 50.75
C SER A 53 -46.03 38.79 49.73
N GLY A 54 -46.21 39.07 48.43
CA GLY A 54 -46.11 38.09 47.35
C GLY A 54 -47.21 37.01 47.36
N ARG A 55 -48.34 37.27 48.04
CA ARG A 55 -49.49 36.34 48.08
C ARG A 55 -50.35 36.50 46.83
N GLN A 56 -51.05 35.43 46.44
CA GLN A 56 -51.96 35.45 45.30
C GLN A 56 -53.01 36.55 45.47
N LEU A 57 -53.18 37.34 44.41
CA LEU A 57 -54.14 38.44 44.37
C LEU A 57 -55.58 37.90 44.45
N GLN A 58 -56.30 38.25 45.51
CA GLN A 58 -57.72 37.91 45.71
C GLN A 58 -58.49 39.18 46.11
N PRO A 59 -58.88 40.01 45.13
CA PRO A 59 -59.68 41.21 45.35
C PRO A 59 -61.08 40.82 45.87
N ALA A 60 -61.62 41.57 46.83
CA ALA A 60 -62.99 41.41 47.27
C ALA A 60 -63.97 41.80 46.14
N GLN A 61 -65.18 41.21 46.10
CA GLN A 61 -66.15 41.43 45.02
C GLN A 61 -66.46 42.92 44.76
N VAL A 62 -66.47 43.72 45.83
CA VAL A 62 -66.73 45.17 45.78
C VAL A 62 -65.67 45.93 44.96
N LEU A 63 -64.46 45.38 44.81
CA LEU A 63 -63.38 45.98 44.01
C LEU A 63 -63.55 45.80 42.50
N TYR A 64 -64.46 44.95 42.03
CA TYR A 64 -64.73 44.79 40.58
C TYR A 64 -65.80 45.76 40.05
N ASP A 65 -66.59 46.37 40.93
CA ASP A 65 -67.72 47.25 40.56
C ASP A 65 -67.50 48.74 40.96
N MET A 66 -66.24 49.18 41.07
CA MET A 66 -65.92 50.55 41.47
C MET A 66 -66.29 51.54 40.36
N LYS A 67 -66.76 52.73 40.76
CA LYS A 67 -67.23 53.79 39.84
C LYS A 67 -66.24 54.95 39.79
N SER A 68 -66.36 55.80 38.77
CA SER A 68 -65.49 56.98 38.54
C SER A 68 -64.02 56.58 38.35
N SER A 69 -63.03 57.39 38.74
CA SER A 69 -61.59 57.10 38.53
C SER A 69 -61.13 55.76 39.11
N ALA A 70 -61.85 55.21 40.09
CA ALA A 70 -61.57 53.89 40.66
C ALA A 70 -61.96 52.71 39.75
N SER A 71 -62.75 52.92 38.69
CA SER A 71 -63.07 51.86 37.71
C SER A 71 -61.83 51.37 36.95
N ALA A 72 -60.77 52.18 36.87
CA ALA A 72 -59.48 51.78 36.32
C ALA A 72 -58.86 50.64 37.15
N LEU A 73 -58.91 50.73 38.47
CA LEU A 73 -58.47 49.65 39.37
C LEU A 73 -59.37 48.42 39.25
N SER A 74 -60.68 48.58 39.11
CA SER A 74 -61.59 47.46 38.84
C SER A 74 -61.22 46.70 37.57
N TYR A 75 -60.87 47.43 36.51
CA TYR A 75 -60.46 46.82 35.25
C TYR A 75 -59.09 46.12 35.37
N LEU A 76 -58.11 46.76 36.00
CA LEU A 76 -56.79 46.17 36.28
C LEU A 76 -56.90 44.90 37.14
N PHE A 77 -57.73 44.89 38.18
CA PHE A 77 -57.98 43.70 39.00
C PHE A 77 -58.68 42.59 38.22
N ALA A 78 -59.65 42.92 37.37
CA ALA A 78 -60.32 41.94 36.52
C ALA A 78 -59.32 41.28 35.56
N LEU A 79 -58.43 42.06 34.95
CA LEU A 79 -57.36 41.56 34.09
C LEU A 79 -56.34 40.70 34.86
N ALA A 80 -55.89 41.15 36.03
CA ALA A 80 -54.90 40.45 36.84
C ALA A 80 -55.40 39.12 37.42
N THR A 81 -56.72 38.97 37.60
CA THR A 81 -57.35 37.78 38.20
C THR A 81 -58.15 36.91 37.23
N GLY A 82 -58.29 37.33 35.97
CA GLY A 82 -59.09 36.62 34.97
C GLY A 82 -60.60 36.67 35.23
N HIS A 83 -61.08 37.66 35.99
CA HIS A 83 -62.50 37.86 36.28
C HIS A 83 -63.20 38.58 35.09
N ASP A 84 -64.51 38.36 34.90
CA ASP A 84 -65.27 39.06 33.85
C ASP A 84 -65.14 40.58 34.01
N SER A 85 -64.61 41.21 32.95
CA SER A 85 -64.23 42.61 32.94
C SER A 85 -65.21 43.49 32.15
N SER A 86 -66.28 42.91 31.58
CA SER A 86 -67.27 43.58 30.72
C SER A 86 -67.90 44.82 31.36
N ASN A 87 -68.25 44.74 32.65
CA ASN A 87 -68.82 45.87 33.39
C ASN A 87 -67.77 46.96 33.67
N ALA A 88 -66.56 46.57 34.09
CA ALA A 88 -65.48 47.50 34.37
C ALA A 88 -65.01 48.23 33.09
N GLU A 89 -64.93 47.53 31.96
CA GLU A 89 -64.61 48.07 30.64
C GLU A 89 -65.64 49.12 30.17
N ALA A 90 -66.94 48.80 30.28
CA ALA A 90 -68.02 49.71 29.88
C ALA A 90 -68.10 50.97 30.76
N THR A 91 -67.60 50.90 32.00
CA THR A 91 -67.52 52.05 32.90
C THR A 91 -66.26 52.89 32.67
N LEU A 92 -65.11 52.26 32.42
CA LEU A 92 -63.84 52.95 32.16
C LEU A 92 -63.85 53.66 30.80
N SER A 93 -64.43 53.06 29.76
CA SER A 93 -64.52 53.65 28.41
C SER A 93 -65.23 55.00 28.37
N LYS A 94 -66.16 55.26 29.30
CA LYS A 94 -66.86 56.56 29.43
C LYS A 94 -66.01 57.64 30.11
N ILE A 95 -64.93 57.25 30.78
CA ILE A 95 -64.08 58.11 31.60
C ILE A 95 -62.76 58.38 30.88
N ASP A 96 -62.11 57.31 30.43
CA ASP A 96 -60.86 57.33 29.69
C ASP A 96 -60.91 56.25 28.60
N ALA A 97 -61.30 56.68 27.41
CA ALA A 97 -61.40 55.81 26.24
C ALA A 97 -60.02 55.31 25.79
N GLU A 98 -58.96 56.08 26.04
CA GLU A 98 -57.59 55.75 25.64
C GLU A 98 -57.03 54.63 26.52
N LEU A 99 -57.09 54.79 27.85
CA LEU A 99 -56.68 53.75 28.80
C LEU A 99 -57.45 52.45 28.60
N THR A 100 -58.76 52.54 28.35
CA THR A 100 -59.61 51.36 28.09
C THR A 100 -59.17 50.64 26.81
N SER A 101 -58.88 51.40 25.74
CA SER A 101 -58.40 50.83 24.48
C SER A 101 -57.05 50.14 24.64
N GLN A 102 -56.12 50.72 25.40
CA GLN A 102 -54.80 50.13 25.62
C GLN A 102 -54.86 48.86 26.48
N LEU A 103 -55.69 48.84 27.52
CA LEU A 103 -55.89 47.66 28.37
C LEU A 103 -56.69 46.55 27.66
N ASN A 104 -57.60 46.91 26.75
CA ASN A 104 -58.25 45.96 25.84
C ASN A 104 -57.24 45.29 24.90
N ASP A 105 -56.37 46.09 24.27
CA ASP A 105 -55.30 45.57 23.41
C ASP A 105 -54.35 44.63 24.19
N TYR A 106 -53.97 45.00 25.42
CA TYR A 106 -53.19 44.12 26.30
C TYR A 106 -53.92 42.78 26.60
N ARG A 107 -55.23 42.83 26.90
CA ARG A 107 -56.06 41.64 27.15
C ARG A 107 -56.10 40.73 25.93
N ASP A 108 -56.31 41.31 24.75
CA ASP A 108 -56.46 40.58 23.51
C ASP A 108 -55.13 39.93 23.09
N LEU A 109 -54.02 40.67 23.20
CA LEU A 109 -52.66 40.15 22.97
C LEU A 109 -52.33 38.97 23.90
N ARG A 110 -52.70 39.04 25.18
CA ARG A 110 -52.47 37.95 26.14
C ARG A 110 -53.27 36.69 25.82
N ASN A 111 -54.43 36.85 25.19
CA ASN A 111 -55.27 35.74 24.72
C ASN A 111 -54.87 35.25 23.32
N GLY A 112 -53.82 35.81 22.71
CA GLY A 112 -53.34 35.47 21.37
C GLY A 112 -54.16 36.08 20.22
N ILE A 113 -55.01 37.07 20.50
CA ILE A 113 -55.84 37.76 19.51
C ILE A 113 -55.14 39.06 19.09
N LEU A 114 -54.78 39.15 17.81
CA LEU A 114 -54.12 40.32 17.22
C LEU A 114 -55.13 41.14 16.42
N VAL A 115 -55.42 42.36 16.85
CA VAL A 115 -56.36 43.27 16.15
C VAL A 115 -55.60 44.26 15.26
N ASP A 116 -54.61 44.98 15.80
CA ASP A 116 -53.71 45.87 15.05
C ASP A 116 -52.28 45.76 15.58
N TRP A 117 -51.54 44.80 15.01
CA TRP A 117 -50.19 44.47 15.45
C TRP A 117 -49.19 45.63 15.30
N ASN A 118 -49.35 46.47 14.27
CA ASN A 118 -48.47 47.63 14.05
C ASN A 118 -48.67 48.71 15.11
N ALA A 119 -49.92 48.94 15.54
CA ALA A 119 -50.21 49.85 16.64
C ALA A 119 -49.69 49.31 17.99
N SER A 120 -49.75 47.99 18.21
CA SER A 120 -49.28 47.36 19.44
C SER A 120 -47.75 47.29 19.55
N ARG A 121 -47.02 47.06 18.45
CA ARG A 121 -45.54 47.03 18.44
C ARG A 121 -44.91 48.41 18.66
N ASN A 122 -45.61 49.47 18.23
CA ASN A 122 -45.18 50.87 18.35
C ASN A 122 -45.92 51.61 19.47
N ALA A 123 -46.37 50.91 20.51
CA ALA A 123 -47.14 51.54 21.58
C ALA A 123 -46.36 52.68 22.25
N ASP A 124 -46.90 53.90 22.15
CA ASP A 124 -46.31 55.12 22.70
C ASP A 124 -46.34 55.12 24.24
N GLY A 125 -45.24 55.55 24.86
CA GLY A 125 -45.11 55.76 26.30
C GLY A 125 -44.08 54.86 27.00
N ASP A 126 -43.42 55.43 28.02
CA ASP A 126 -42.39 54.75 28.84
C ASP A 126 -43.00 53.93 30.01
N GLY A 127 -44.33 53.85 30.07
CA GLY A 127 -45.07 53.15 31.12
C GLY A 127 -44.99 51.63 31.02
N SER A 128 -45.20 50.96 32.16
CA SER A 128 -45.20 49.50 32.29
C SER A 128 -46.22 48.82 31.36
N LEU A 129 -47.40 49.43 31.13
CA LEU A 129 -48.40 48.92 30.19
C LEU A 129 -47.92 48.94 28.73
N SER A 130 -47.32 50.04 28.27
CA SER A 130 -46.82 50.16 26.90
C SER A 130 -45.66 49.19 26.65
N ASN A 131 -44.78 48.97 27.63
CA ASN A 131 -43.72 47.96 27.56
C ASN A 131 -44.30 46.53 27.46
N ALA A 132 -45.31 46.21 28.28
CA ALA A 132 -45.91 44.89 28.30
C ALA A 132 -46.71 44.60 27.01
N ARG A 133 -47.37 45.60 26.43
CA ARG A 133 -48.03 45.50 25.11
C ARG A 133 -47.02 45.26 23.99
N ARG A 134 -45.91 46.02 23.95
CA ARG A 134 -44.81 45.81 22.99
C ARG A 134 -44.25 44.39 23.09
N LEU A 135 -44.02 43.91 24.31
CA LEU A 135 -43.54 42.57 24.57
C LEU A 135 -44.49 41.49 24.02
N LEU A 136 -45.78 41.57 24.37
CA LEU A 136 -46.78 40.58 23.93
C LEU A 136 -47.01 40.64 22.41
N ALA A 137 -46.91 41.83 21.80
CA ALA A 137 -47.00 41.99 20.35
C ALA A 137 -45.84 41.29 19.62
N TRP A 138 -44.62 41.34 20.17
CA TRP A 138 -43.48 40.63 19.60
C TRP A 138 -43.50 39.12 19.89
N GLN A 139 -44.03 38.69 21.03
CA GLN A 139 -44.25 37.26 21.32
C GLN A 139 -45.26 36.63 20.34
N ASN A 140 -46.29 37.38 19.95
CA ASN A 140 -47.32 36.92 19.01
C ASN A 140 -47.12 37.48 17.59
N ALA A 141 -45.88 37.70 17.13
CA ALA A 141 -45.64 38.31 15.83
C ALA A 141 -46.26 37.51 14.65
N PRO A 142 -47.13 38.12 13.83
CA PRO A 142 -47.76 37.48 12.66
C PRO A 142 -46.75 37.25 11.54
N ALA A 143 -47.09 36.43 10.54
CA ALA A 143 -46.20 36.16 9.40
C ALA A 143 -45.84 37.42 8.59
N GLU A 144 -46.70 38.44 8.60
CA GLU A 144 -46.47 39.74 7.95
C GLU A 144 -45.26 40.50 8.53
N ALA A 145 -44.86 40.17 9.77
CA ALA A 145 -43.68 40.74 10.42
C ALA A 145 -42.36 40.41 9.69
N ALA A 146 -42.35 39.38 8.84
CA ALA A 146 -41.19 39.03 8.02
C ALA A 146 -40.79 40.12 7.02
N ASN A 147 -41.70 41.04 6.68
CA ASN A 147 -41.47 42.12 5.71
C ASN A 147 -40.88 43.40 6.33
N LEU A 148 -40.61 43.42 7.64
CA LEU A 148 -40.03 44.57 8.33
C LEU A 148 -38.54 44.75 8.01
N SER A 149 -38.03 45.96 8.24
CA SER A 149 -36.59 46.22 8.04
C SER A 149 -35.73 45.52 9.10
N SER A 150 -34.45 45.35 8.80
CA SER A 150 -33.49 44.75 9.72
C SER A 150 -33.38 45.49 11.05
N THR A 151 -33.53 46.83 11.03
CA THR A 151 -33.49 47.71 12.21
C THR A 151 -34.71 47.52 13.09
N GLU A 152 -35.91 47.45 12.51
CA GLU A 152 -37.15 47.23 13.26
C GLU A 152 -37.18 45.85 13.92
N LEU A 153 -36.65 44.83 13.24
CA LEU A 153 -36.53 43.48 13.78
C LEU A 153 -35.47 43.40 14.89
N ALA A 154 -34.39 44.18 14.81
CA ALA A 154 -33.39 44.27 15.87
C ALA A 154 -33.98 44.85 17.16
N GLU A 155 -34.80 45.90 17.05
CA GLU A 155 -35.50 46.49 18.20
C GLU A 155 -36.47 45.48 18.85
N GLY A 156 -37.21 44.73 18.03
CA GLY A 156 -38.08 43.65 18.53
C GLY A 156 -37.33 42.54 19.25
N LEU A 157 -36.14 42.16 18.76
CA LEU A 157 -35.29 41.17 19.40
C LEU A 157 -34.76 41.63 20.76
N GLU A 158 -34.38 42.89 20.90
CA GLU A 158 -33.92 43.44 22.18
C GLU A 158 -35.03 43.39 23.24
N ILE A 159 -36.27 43.70 22.85
CA ILE A 159 -37.45 43.62 23.75
C ILE A 159 -37.66 42.18 24.24
N LEU A 160 -37.53 41.19 23.36
CA LEU A 160 -37.69 39.78 23.72
C LEU A 160 -36.53 39.23 24.58
N LYS A 161 -35.30 39.67 24.32
CA LYS A 161 -34.12 39.26 25.09
C LYS A 161 -34.14 39.82 26.52
N GLN A 162 -34.56 41.07 26.70
CA GLN A 162 -34.62 41.72 28.01
C GLN A 162 -35.69 41.11 28.95
N SER A 163 -36.68 40.43 28.38
CA SER A 163 -37.87 39.93 29.08
C SER A 163 -37.89 38.41 29.26
N SER A 164 -36.81 37.70 28.91
CA SER A 164 -36.69 36.24 29.02
C SER A 164 -37.79 35.48 28.24
N ALA A 165 -38.16 35.94 27.04
CA ALA A 165 -39.14 35.27 26.19
C ALA A 165 -38.68 33.88 25.73
N HIS A 166 -39.62 33.01 25.33
CA HIS A 166 -39.30 31.66 24.84
C HIS A 166 -38.35 31.70 23.63
N SER A 167 -37.34 30.82 23.63
CA SER A 167 -36.26 30.75 22.61
C SER A 167 -36.79 30.65 21.18
N SER A 168 -37.88 29.92 20.96
CA SER A 168 -38.51 29.74 19.65
C SER A 168 -38.99 31.04 18.99
N HIS A 169 -39.43 32.04 19.78
CA HIS A 169 -39.87 33.33 19.24
C HIS A 169 -38.69 34.22 18.89
N ILE A 170 -37.62 34.15 19.69
CA ILE A 170 -36.37 34.86 19.46
C ILE A 170 -35.73 34.34 18.16
N GLU A 171 -35.63 33.01 18.00
CA GLU A 171 -35.13 32.38 16.79
C GLU A 171 -35.91 32.82 15.55
N LYS A 172 -37.25 32.75 15.58
CA LYS A 172 -38.13 33.14 14.47
C LYS A 172 -37.86 34.56 13.97
N ILE A 173 -37.71 35.53 14.88
CA ILE A 173 -37.45 36.94 14.53
C ILE A 173 -36.00 37.15 14.11
N MET A 174 -35.04 36.40 14.68
CA MET A 174 -33.65 36.39 14.21
C MET A 174 -33.55 35.93 12.75
N TRP A 175 -34.33 34.91 12.36
CA TRP A 175 -34.39 34.43 10.97
C TRP A 175 -34.98 35.47 10.01
N TRP A 176 -36.07 36.14 10.40
CA TRP A 176 -36.60 37.25 9.60
C TRP A 176 -35.61 38.39 9.46
N ARG A 177 -34.85 38.69 10.52
CA ARG A 177 -33.82 39.71 10.47
C ARG A 177 -32.69 39.35 9.49
N LEU A 178 -32.29 38.08 9.42
CA LEU A 178 -31.31 37.62 8.43
C LEU A 178 -31.78 37.84 7.00
N LEU A 179 -33.02 37.44 6.69
CA LEU A 179 -33.61 37.64 5.35
C LEU A 179 -33.76 39.14 5.01
N ALA A 180 -34.13 39.96 5.99
CA ALA A 180 -34.21 41.41 5.81
C ALA A 180 -32.82 42.01 5.52
N LEU A 181 -31.78 41.65 6.29
CA LEU A 181 -30.40 42.10 6.08
C LEU A 181 -29.87 41.73 4.70
N GLU A 182 -30.18 40.53 4.22
CA GLU A 182 -29.85 40.09 2.85
C GLU A 182 -30.56 40.96 1.81
N SER A 183 -31.88 41.17 1.95
CA SER A 183 -32.66 41.99 1.02
C SER A 183 -32.23 43.46 0.98
N GLU A 184 -31.67 43.96 2.09
CA GLU A 184 -31.13 45.31 2.25
C GLU A 184 -29.68 45.44 1.76
N GLY A 185 -29.00 44.34 1.41
CA GLY A 185 -27.61 44.33 0.93
C GLY A 185 -26.56 44.51 2.03
N LEU A 186 -26.92 44.32 3.30
CA LEU A 186 -26.03 44.44 4.47
C LEU A 186 -25.37 43.08 4.78
N THR A 187 -24.52 42.60 3.86
CA THR A 187 -23.92 41.26 3.91
C THR A 187 -23.06 41.01 5.14
N ASP A 188 -22.23 41.96 5.55
CA ASP A 188 -21.31 41.79 6.68
C ASP A 188 -22.06 41.62 8.02
N GLU A 189 -23.16 42.37 8.19
CA GLU A 189 -24.01 42.26 9.37
C GLU A 189 -24.82 40.96 9.38
N ALA A 190 -25.26 40.49 8.21
CA ALA A 190 -25.92 39.20 8.05
C ALA A 190 -24.98 38.04 8.42
N VAL A 191 -23.71 38.09 7.97
CA VAL A 191 -22.70 37.07 8.29
C VAL A 191 -22.36 37.07 9.78
N LEU A 192 -22.18 38.24 10.41
CA LEU A 192 -21.95 38.33 11.86
C LEU A 192 -23.12 37.78 12.67
N LEU A 193 -24.35 38.03 12.24
CA LEU A 193 -25.52 37.51 12.93
C LEU A 193 -25.67 36.00 12.73
N LEU A 194 -25.43 35.49 11.52
CA LEU A 194 -25.49 34.05 11.21
C LEU A 194 -24.43 33.26 12.00
N THR A 195 -23.19 33.73 12.03
CA THR A 195 -22.09 33.06 12.73
C THR A 195 -22.27 33.03 14.25
N SER A 196 -23.12 33.91 14.80
CA SER A 196 -23.49 33.90 16.22
C SER A 196 -24.51 32.81 16.59
N LEU A 197 -25.12 32.15 15.60
CA LEU A 197 -26.17 31.14 15.79
C LEU A 197 -25.61 29.73 15.96
N LYS A 198 -26.41 28.87 16.62
CA LYS A 198 -26.20 27.42 16.66
C LYS A 198 -27.45 26.75 16.09
N LEU A 199 -27.26 25.76 15.23
CA LEU A 199 -28.36 25.00 14.63
C LEU A 199 -28.71 23.82 15.55
N ASP A 200 -30.01 23.66 15.81
CA ASP A 200 -30.56 22.49 16.50
C ASP A 200 -30.85 21.36 15.50
N SER A 201 -30.97 20.12 15.99
CA SER A 201 -31.20 18.92 15.16
C SER A 201 -32.52 18.90 14.38
N HIS A 202 -33.43 19.82 14.66
CA HIS A 202 -34.72 19.97 13.98
C HIS A 202 -34.76 21.15 13.01
N THR A 203 -33.62 21.79 12.76
CA THR A 203 -33.57 22.96 11.88
C THR A 203 -33.72 22.51 10.42
N GLU A 204 -34.78 22.97 9.75
CA GLU A 204 -35.01 22.71 8.32
C GLU A 204 -34.02 23.51 7.46
N ILE A 205 -32.80 22.98 7.30
CA ILE A 205 -31.74 23.60 6.50
C ILE A 205 -32.18 23.87 5.06
N SER A 206 -33.11 23.08 4.51
CA SER A 206 -33.68 23.31 3.18
C SER A 206 -34.20 24.74 2.96
N THR A 207 -34.74 25.38 4.00
CA THR A 207 -35.19 26.78 3.95
C THR A 207 -34.06 27.80 4.05
N LEU A 208 -32.92 27.41 4.63
CA LEU A 208 -31.74 28.24 4.83
C LEU A 208 -30.75 28.15 3.65
N LEU A 209 -30.81 27.08 2.87
CA LEU A 209 -29.93 26.87 1.72
C LEU A 209 -29.85 28.06 0.75
N PRO A 210 -30.96 28.70 0.33
CA PRO A 210 -30.88 29.85 -0.58
C PRO A 210 -30.10 31.03 0.01
N LEU A 211 -30.30 31.29 1.31
CA LEU A 211 -29.60 32.34 2.07
C LEU A 211 -28.11 32.01 2.25
N LEU A 212 -27.77 30.74 2.48
CA LEU A 212 -26.38 30.31 2.59
C LEU A 212 -25.63 30.44 1.25
N VAL A 213 -26.31 30.13 0.15
CA VAL A 213 -25.77 30.28 -1.21
C VAL A 213 -25.58 31.75 -1.58
N SER A 214 -26.50 32.64 -1.17
CA SER A 214 -26.39 34.08 -1.49
C SER A 214 -25.34 34.82 -0.65
N LEU A 215 -25.17 34.45 0.62
CA LEU A 215 -24.16 35.04 1.51
C LEU A 215 -22.74 34.51 1.29
N SER A 216 -22.60 33.37 0.59
CA SER A 216 -21.37 32.61 0.33
C SER A 216 -20.06 33.33 0.72
N SER A 217 -19.56 33.04 1.92
CA SER A 217 -18.28 33.57 2.43
C SER A 217 -17.52 32.49 3.21
N ASN A 218 -16.20 32.63 3.30
CA ASN A 218 -15.37 31.68 4.05
C ASN A 218 -15.81 31.54 5.52
N GLU A 219 -16.33 32.61 6.12
CA GLU A 219 -16.81 32.64 7.51
C GLU A 219 -18.12 31.85 7.67
N VAL A 220 -19.01 31.93 6.67
CA VAL A 220 -20.24 31.13 6.61
C VAL A 220 -19.90 29.65 6.41
N ASP A 221 -18.92 29.35 5.57
CA ASP A 221 -18.46 27.98 5.34
C ASP A 221 -17.83 27.36 6.60
N GLU A 222 -16.94 28.09 7.29
CA GLU A 222 -16.37 27.62 8.56
C GLU A 222 -17.46 27.40 9.61
N TRP A 223 -18.41 28.32 9.73
CA TRP A 223 -19.54 28.18 10.63
C TRP A 223 -20.37 26.93 10.29
N LEU A 224 -20.80 26.76 9.04
CA LEU A 224 -21.62 25.61 8.65
C LEU A 224 -20.87 24.30 8.89
N HIS A 225 -19.57 24.26 8.63
CA HIS A 225 -18.73 23.10 8.91
C HIS A 225 -18.75 22.72 10.41
N THR A 226 -18.82 23.68 11.33
CA THR A 226 -18.99 23.39 12.78
C THR A 226 -20.37 22.87 13.14
N GLN A 227 -21.40 23.17 12.34
CA GLN A 227 -22.77 22.75 12.58
C GLN A 227 -23.09 21.36 12.01
N ILE A 228 -22.42 20.94 10.93
CA ILE A 228 -22.63 19.63 10.25
C ILE A 228 -22.78 18.42 11.21
N PRO A 229 -21.96 18.28 12.28
CA PRO A 229 -22.09 17.14 13.20
C PRO A 229 -23.44 17.03 13.91
N HIS A 230 -24.18 18.13 14.03
CA HIS A 230 -25.44 18.25 14.78
C HIS A 230 -26.70 18.15 13.91
N LEU A 231 -26.54 18.04 12.59
CA LEU A 231 -27.63 18.01 11.63
C LEU A 231 -28.29 16.62 11.54
N ASP A 232 -29.54 16.58 11.10
CA ASP A 232 -30.28 15.37 10.80
C ASP A 232 -30.05 14.90 9.34
N ASP A 233 -30.45 13.66 9.04
CA ASP A 233 -30.20 13.04 7.74
C ASP A 233 -30.86 13.81 6.59
N GLY A 234 -32.05 14.39 6.82
CA GLY A 234 -32.75 15.20 5.82
C GLY A 234 -31.99 16.48 5.46
N ALA A 235 -31.41 17.16 6.45
CA ALA A 235 -30.55 18.30 6.19
C ALA A 235 -29.25 17.92 5.49
N LEU A 236 -28.62 16.80 5.88
CA LEU A 236 -27.39 16.30 5.23
C LEU A 236 -27.64 15.98 3.75
N VAL A 237 -28.75 15.30 3.42
CA VAL A 237 -29.17 15.02 2.04
C VAL A 237 -29.36 16.32 1.25
N SER A 238 -30.01 17.32 1.85
CA SER A 238 -30.25 18.62 1.21
C SER A 238 -28.94 19.36 0.90
N LEU A 239 -27.97 19.32 1.81
CA LEU A 239 -26.63 19.87 1.58
C LEU A 239 -25.90 19.15 0.44
N ILE A 240 -25.95 17.82 0.39
CA ILE A 240 -25.28 17.02 -0.65
C ILE A 240 -25.86 17.29 -2.05
N GLN A 241 -27.18 17.48 -2.15
CA GLN A 241 -27.88 17.74 -3.41
C GLN A 241 -27.63 19.15 -3.97
N THR A 242 -27.24 20.11 -3.14
CA THR A 242 -27.11 21.52 -3.54
C THR A 242 -25.75 21.78 -4.15
N LYS A 243 -25.70 22.01 -5.47
CA LYS A 243 -24.45 22.18 -6.24
C LYS A 243 -23.72 23.49 -5.95
N ASP A 244 -24.43 24.54 -5.52
CA ASP A 244 -23.88 25.89 -5.33
C ASP A 244 -23.14 26.07 -3.98
N ILE A 245 -23.16 25.06 -3.11
CA ILE A 245 -22.40 25.06 -1.85
C ILE A 245 -20.98 24.54 -2.11
N SER A 246 -20.01 25.03 -1.32
CA SER A 246 -18.63 24.58 -1.45
C SER A 246 -18.47 23.06 -1.32
N SER A 247 -17.56 22.51 -2.13
CA SER A 247 -17.27 21.07 -2.17
C SER A 247 -16.80 20.52 -0.83
N ALA A 248 -16.12 21.34 -0.01
CA ALA A 248 -15.67 20.98 1.33
C ALA A 248 -16.85 20.67 2.28
N LEU A 249 -17.92 21.46 2.21
CA LEU A 249 -19.12 21.25 3.03
C LEU A 249 -19.92 20.04 2.57
N ARG A 250 -20.08 19.87 1.24
CA ARG A 250 -20.73 18.68 0.66
C ARG A 250 -19.97 17.41 1.04
N LEU A 251 -18.63 17.46 1.06
CA LEU A 251 -17.80 16.35 1.53
C LEU A 251 -17.98 16.07 3.03
N ALA A 252 -17.98 17.10 3.88
CA ALA A 252 -18.18 16.95 5.32
C ALA A 252 -19.56 16.35 5.63
N ALA A 253 -20.62 16.78 4.92
CA ALA A 253 -21.94 16.20 5.02
C ALA A 253 -21.97 14.73 4.59
N SER A 254 -21.32 14.40 3.47
CA SER A 254 -21.21 13.02 2.96
C SER A 254 -20.51 12.10 3.97
N ASN A 255 -19.41 12.55 4.57
CA ASN A 255 -18.68 11.81 5.61
C ASN A 255 -19.50 11.61 6.89
N ARG A 256 -20.41 12.52 7.22
CA ARG A 256 -21.28 12.37 8.38
C ARG A 256 -22.39 11.35 8.13
N LEU A 257 -22.93 11.34 6.91
CA LEU A 257 -23.99 10.43 6.48
C LEU A 257 -23.49 8.99 6.33
N SER A 258 -22.23 8.80 5.89
CA SER A 258 -21.63 7.47 5.69
C SER A 258 -21.55 6.61 6.96
N VAL A 259 -21.58 7.22 8.15
CA VAL A 259 -21.48 6.52 9.44
C VAL A 259 -22.74 5.70 9.77
N GLN A 260 -23.89 6.02 9.17
CA GLN A 260 -25.19 5.48 9.59
C GLN A 260 -25.80 4.43 8.63
N GLU A 261 -25.25 4.28 7.40
CA GLU A 261 -25.67 3.28 6.39
C GLU A 261 -27.20 3.05 6.30
N GLY A 262 -27.98 4.14 6.26
CA GLY A 262 -29.45 4.12 6.21
C GLY A 262 -30.07 4.43 4.84
N GLU A 263 -31.39 4.50 4.77
CA GLU A 263 -32.14 4.82 3.52
C GLU A 263 -31.72 6.17 2.91
N ALA A 264 -31.38 7.16 3.75
CA ALA A 264 -30.86 8.44 3.32
C ALA A 264 -29.54 8.32 2.55
N TRP A 265 -28.65 7.40 2.95
CA TRP A 265 -27.37 7.16 2.28
C TRP A 265 -27.56 6.61 0.87
N GLU A 266 -28.44 5.62 0.69
CA GLU A 266 -28.72 5.03 -0.61
C GLU A 266 -29.31 6.05 -1.59
N SER A 267 -30.13 6.98 -1.09
CA SER A 267 -30.80 8.01 -1.91
C SER A 267 -29.84 9.00 -2.59
N VAL A 268 -28.67 9.24 -2.00
CA VAL A 268 -27.65 10.18 -2.51
C VAL A 268 -26.35 9.49 -2.92
N LEU A 269 -26.30 8.16 -2.90
CA LEU A 269 -25.09 7.38 -3.17
C LEU A 269 -24.38 7.78 -4.49
N PRO A 270 -25.05 7.99 -5.63
CA PRO A 270 -24.38 8.44 -6.86
C PRO A 270 -23.67 9.80 -6.69
N LEU A 271 -24.30 10.76 -6.00
CA LEU A 271 -23.71 12.07 -5.73
C LEU A 271 -22.52 11.97 -4.77
N ILE A 272 -22.57 11.03 -3.83
CA ILE A 272 -21.45 10.79 -2.90
C ILE A 272 -20.25 10.18 -3.63
N ILE A 273 -20.48 9.27 -4.57
CA ILE A 273 -19.43 8.73 -5.44
C ILE A 273 -18.76 9.86 -6.22
N ASP A 274 -19.53 10.79 -6.80
CA ASP A 274 -19.00 11.96 -7.50
C ASP A 274 -18.18 12.86 -6.55
N ILE A 275 -18.72 13.20 -5.37
CA ILE A 275 -18.04 14.05 -4.38
C ILE A 275 -16.73 13.43 -3.91
N TYR A 276 -16.72 12.13 -3.60
CA TYR A 276 -15.51 11.42 -3.18
C TYR A 276 -14.48 11.30 -4.30
N THR A 277 -14.94 11.20 -5.55
CA THR A 277 -14.08 11.19 -6.73
C THR A 277 -13.42 12.55 -6.96
N GLU A 278 -14.19 13.65 -6.93
CA GLU A 278 -13.69 15.02 -7.09
C GLU A 278 -12.71 15.42 -5.97
N SER A 279 -13.04 15.05 -4.72
CA SER A 279 -12.23 15.38 -3.54
C SER A 279 -11.07 14.40 -3.29
N MET A 280 -10.91 13.36 -4.12
CA MET A 280 -9.90 12.32 -3.98
C MET A 280 -9.93 11.59 -2.62
N GLN A 281 -11.13 11.31 -2.10
CA GLN A 281 -11.37 10.54 -0.88
C GLN A 281 -11.46 9.04 -1.20
N LEU A 282 -10.30 8.44 -1.49
CA LEU A 282 -10.20 7.11 -2.08
C LEU A 282 -10.55 5.97 -1.12
N LYS A 283 -10.32 6.12 0.19
CA LYS A 283 -10.64 5.08 1.19
C LYS A 283 -12.15 4.87 1.36
N PRO A 284 -12.97 5.91 1.64
CA PRO A 284 -14.42 5.77 1.63
C PRO A 284 -14.96 5.22 0.30
N LEU A 285 -14.42 5.70 -0.82
CA LEU A 285 -14.81 5.22 -2.15
C LEU A 285 -14.49 3.73 -2.35
N ALA A 286 -13.34 3.24 -1.86
CA ALA A 286 -12.98 1.83 -1.88
C ALA A 286 -13.98 0.96 -1.10
N HIS A 287 -14.45 1.40 0.07
CA HIS A 287 -15.48 0.68 0.81
C HIS A 287 -16.80 0.60 0.05
N ILE A 288 -17.22 1.69 -0.62
CA ILE A 288 -18.43 1.71 -1.43
C ILE A 288 -18.33 0.67 -2.57
N ILE A 289 -17.23 0.70 -3.33
CA ILE A 289 -17.01 -0.18 -4.49
C ILE A 289 -16.94 -1.66 -4.08
N THR A 290 -16.38 -1.95 -2.91
CA THR A 290 -16.20 -3.34 -2.43
C THR A 290 -17.45 -3.90 -1.75
N SER A 291 -18.34 -3.04 -1.23
CA SER A 291 -19.56 -3.47 -0.55
C SER A 291 -20.67 -3.93 -1.50
N ASN A 292 -20.70 -3.42 -2.74
CA ASN A 292 -21.74 -3.76 -3.72
C ASN A 292 -21.13 -4.14 -5.08
N SER A 293 -21.33 -5.39 -5.50
CA SER A 293 -20.78 -5.95 -6.73
C SER A 293 -21.28 -5.30 -8.02
N LEU A 294 -22.37 -4.52 -7.98
CA LEU A 294 -22.91 -3.81 -9.14
C LEU A 294 -22.21 -2.46 -9.37
N ILE A 295 -21.66 -1.84 -8.31
CA ILE A 295 -20.99 -0.53 -8.42
C ILE A 295 -19.79 -0.56 -9.36
N PRO A 296 -18.90 -1.57 -9.32
CA PRO A 296 -17.82 -1.68 -10.29
C PRO A 296 -18.28 -1.68 -11.76
N LEU A 297 -19.47 -2.21 -12.04
CA LEU A 297 -20.02 -2.24 -13.40
C LEU A 297 -20.56 -0.87 -13.83
N SER A 298 -21.24 -0.17 -12.92
CA SER A 298 -21.88 1.12 -13.23
C SER A 298 -20.95 2.33 -13.09
N HIS A 299 -19.90 2.23 -12.26
CA HIS A 299 -18.89 3.27 -11.99
C HIS A 299 -17.47 2.71 -12.26
N PRO A 300 -17.15 2.33 -13.51
CA PRO A 300 -15.89 1.68 -13.81
C PRO A 300 -14.70 2.64 -13.69
N TYR A 301 -14.83 3.92 -14.07
CA TYR A 301 -13.74 4.89 -13.99
C TYR A 301 -13.27 5.15 -12.56
N GLU A 302 -14.20 5.31 -11.63
CA GLU A 302 -13.99 5.50 -10.20
C GLU A 302 -13.34 4.26 -9.59
N THR A 303 -13.79 3.08 -10.01
CA THR A 303 -13.21 1.79 -9.58
C THR A 303 -11.76 1.65 -10.01
N LEU A 304 -11.45 2.00 -11.27
CA LEU A 304 -10.08 2.00 -11.77
C LEU A 304 -9.22 3.03 -11.04
N LEU A 305 -9.73 4.25 -10.81
CA LEU A 305 -9.04 5.31 -10.07
C LEU A 305 -8.61 4.84 -8.68
N VAL A 306 -9.54 4.26 -7.91
CA VAL A 306 -9.25 3.70 -6.59
C VAL A 306 -8.24 2.57 -6.69
N SER A 307 -8.36 1.68 -7.67
CA SER A 307 -7.45 0.54 -7.80
C SER A 307 -5.97 0.92 -7.97
N HIS A 308 -5.69 2.09 -8.57
CA HIS A 308 -4.33 2.60 -8.78
C HIS A 308 -3.85 3.51 -7.67
N LEU A 309 -4.75 4.33 -7.11
CA LEU A 309 -4.37 5.41 -6.20
C LEU A 309 -4.72 5.14 -4.72
N LEU A 310 -5.35 4.01 -4.38
CA LEU A 310 -5.71 3.68 -3.00
C LEU A 310 -4.50 3.78 -2.07
N ASP A 311 -4.56 4.76 -1.17
CA ASP A 311 -3.53 5.01 -0.17
C ASP A 311 -3.35 3.78 0.73
N ALA A 312 -2.09 3.38 0.89
CA ALA A 312 -1.71 2.28 1.75
C ALA A 312 -2.13 2.57 3.20
N GLY A 313 -2.65 1.56 3.89
CA GLY A 313 -3.19 1.69 5.24
C GLY A 313 -3.17 0.38 6.02
N HIS A 314 -3.80 0.41 7.19
CA HIS A 314 -3.90 -0.75 8.10
C HIS A 314 -4.73 -1.91 7.52
N GLU A 315 -5.65 -1.64 6.59
CA GLU A 315 -6.61 -2.61 6.08
C GLU A 315 -6.04 -3.41 4.91
N SER A 316 -5.30 -4.46 5.21
CA SER A 316 -4.67 -5.34 4.21
C SER A 316 -5.67 -5.99 3.24
N ASN A 317 -6.87 -6.35 3.71
CA ASN A 317 -7.87 -7.05 2.90
C ASN A 317 -8.60 -6.15 1.90
N LEU A 318 -8.68 -4.83 2.16
CA LEU A 318 -9.41 -3.89 1.30
C LEU A 318 -8.78 -3.84 -0.10
N TRP A 319 -7.45 -3.92 -0.17
CA TRP A 319 -6.73 -3.90 -1.44
C TRP A 319 -7.06 -5.10 -2.34
N GLU A 320 -7.12 -6.31 -1.78
CA GLU A 320 -7.46 -7.52 -2.54
C GLU A 320 -8.90 -7.44 -3.09
N GLN A 321 -9.82 -6.91 -2.30
CA GLN A 321 -11.21 -6.70 -2.71
C GLN A 321 -11.32 -5.66 -3.83
N VAL A 322 -10.59 -4.55 -3.72
CA VAL A 322 -10.52 -3.53 -4.78
C VAL A 322 -9.92 -4.10 -6.07
N ARG A 323 -8.91 -4.97 -5.98
CA ARG A 323 -8.36 -5.67 -7.15
C ARG A 323 -9.37 -6.61 -7.80
N ALA A 324 -10.21 -7.29 -7.02
CA ALA A 324 -11.31 -8.09 -7.56
C ALA A 324 -12.40 -7.22 -8.23
N ALA A 325 -12.75 -6.08 -7.61
CA ALA A 325 -13.67 -5.11 -8.19
C ALA A 325 -13.16 -4.53 -9.52
N ARG A 326 -11.85 -4.23 -9.60
CA ARG A 326 -11.20 -3.75 -10.83
C ARG A 326 -11.46 -4.67 -12.03
N ARG A 327 -11.34 -5.99 -11.85
CA ARG A 327 -11.62 -6.97 -12.94
C ARG A 327 -13.04 -6.83 -13.48
N THR A 328 -13.99 -6.58 -12.58
CA THR A 328 -15.39 -6.38 -12.95
C THR A 328 -15.56 -5.07 -13.72
N ALA A 329 -14.93 -3.98 -13.28
CA ALA A 329 -14.97 -2.67 -13.94
C ALA A 329 -14.35 -2.67 -15.35
N LEU A 330 -13.27 -3.43 -15.58
CA LEU A 330 -12.64 -3.54 -16.90
C LEU A 330 -13.59 -4.08 -17.98
N SER A 331 -14.59 -4.89 -17.59
CA SER A 331 -15.55 -5.43 -18.55
C SER A 331 -16.57 -4.39 -19.06
N SER A 332 -16.79 -3.28 -18.34
CA SER A 332 -17.82 -2.29 -18.65
C SER A 332 -17.27 -0.90 -19.03
N ILE A 333 -15.96 -0.69 -18.96
CA ILE A 333 -15.32 0.61 -19.21
C ILE A 333 -15.56 1.14 -20.63
N TYR A 334 -15.51 0.29 -21.67
CA TYR A 334 -15.77 0.70 -23.05
C TYR A 334 -17.26 0.92 -23.36
N SER A 335 -18.15 0.44 -22.49
CA SER A 335 -19.61 0.62 -22.62
C SER A 335 -20.16 1.79 -21.81
N THR A 336 -19.30 2.51 -21.10
CA THR A 336 -19.69 3.59 -20.18
C THR A 336 -18.94 4.86 -20.55
N ASP A 337 -19.63 6.00 -20.63
CA ASP A 337 -18.98 7.29 -20.84
C ASP A 337 -18.26 7.75 -19.57
N ALA A 338 -17.20 8.54 -19.73
CA ALA A 338 -16.49 9.10 -18.58
C ALA A 338 -17.39 10.08 -17.80
N PRO A 339 -17.40 10.04 -16.46
CA PRO A 339 -18.16 10.98 -15.64
C PRO A 339 -17.70 12.43 -15.85
N GLU A 340 -18.57 13.41 -15.59
CA GLU A 340 -18.25 14.84 -15.70
C GLU A 340 -17.09 15.27 -14.79
N SER A 341 -16.87 14.55 -13.68
CA SER A 341 -15.77 14.77 -12.74
C SER A 341 -14.38 14.45 -13.33
N PHE A 342 -14.32 13.65 -14.40
CA PHE A 342 -13.07 13.33 -15.09
C PHE A 342 -12.81 14.32 -16.23
N SER A 343 -11.73 15.08 -16.10
CA SER A 343 -11.22 15.85 -17.25
C SER A 343 -10.73 14.90 -18.36
N SER A 344 -10.64 15.42 -19.58
CA SER A 344 -10.06 14.69 -20.71
C SER A 344 -8.63 14.19 -20.41
N THR A 345 -7.88 14.93 -19.60
CA THR A 345 -6.52 14.59 -19.18
C THR A 345 -6.53 13.48 -18.14
N SER A 346 -7.39 13.56 -17.12
CA SER A 346 -7.56 12.51 -16.10
C SER A 346 -7.96 11.18 -16.72
N GLN A 347 -8.90 11.20 -17.68
CA GLN A 347 -9.30 10.01 -18.43
C GLN A 347 -8.11 9.40 -19.16
N ALA A 348 -7.35 10.20 -19.92
CA ALA A 348 -6.20 9.73 -20.67
C ALA A 348 -5.10 9.14 -19.77
N LEU A 349 -4.83 9.77 -18.62
CA LEU A 349 -3.85 9.26 -17.64
C LEU A 349 -4.32 7.97 -16.98
N LEU A 350 -5.60 7.84 -16.66
CA LEU A 350 -6.15 6.62 -16.08
C LEU A 350 -6.09 5.46 -17.08
N MET A 351 -6.45 5.70 -18.34
CA MET A 351 -6.33 4.68 -19.40
C MET A 351 -4.86 4.30 -19.67
N LEU A 352 -3.92 5.25 -19.52
CA LEU A 352 -2.50 4.96 -19.60
C LEU A 352 -2.07 3.95 -18.51
N PHE A 353 -2.55 4.07 -17.27
CA PHE A 353 -2.27 3.09 -16.21
C PHE A 353 -2.84 1.69 -16.50
N GLU A 354 -3.96 1.64 -17.23
CA GLU A 354 -4.55 0.40 -17.72
C GLU A 354 -3.82 -0.19 -18.94
N GLY A 355 -2.81 0.53 -19.43
CA GLY A 355 -1.96 0.10 -20.52
C GLY A 355 -2.61 0.26 -21.90
N GLU A 356 -3.58 1.17 -22.04
CA GLU A 356 -4.15 1.51 -23.34
C GLU A 356 -3.14 2.29 -24.19
N ASN A 357 -2.89 1.81 -25.40
CA ASN A 357 -1.99 2.44 -26.35
C ASN A 357 -2.67 3.67 -27.00
N PHE A 358 -2.50 4.86 -26.41
CA PHE A 358 -3.20 6.06 -26.87
C PHE A 358 -2.25 7.12 -27.47
N GLU A 359 -2.51 7.56 -28.70
CA GLU A 359 -1.93 8.79 -29.28
C GLU A 359 -2.81 10.00 -28.91
N ASP A 360 -2.65 10.54 -27.68
CA ASP A 360 -3.59 11.59 -27.23
C ASP A 360 -3.03 12.99 -27.43
N ASN A 361 -3.75 13.78 -28.22
CA ASN A 361 -3.58 15.23 -28.27
C ASN A 361 -4.13 15.87 -26.97
N ARG A 362 -4.98 15.20 -26.19
CA ARG A 362 -5.57 15.73 -24.95
C ARG A 362 -4.54 15.94 -23.84
N LEU A 363 -3.45 15.16 -23.80
CA LEU A 363 -2.34 15.38 -22.84
C LEU A 363 -1.49 16.62 -23.19
N THR A 364 -1.68 17.20 -24.38
CA THR A 364 -0.89 18.34 -24.86
C THR A 364 -1.39 19.71 -24.44
N THR A 365 -2.60 19.78 -23.89
CA THR A 365 -3.28 21.05 -23.57
C THR A 365 -2.87 21.63 -22.21
N VAL A 366 -2.34 20.81 -21.31
CA VAL A 366 -2.13 21.19 -19.90
C VAL A 366 -0.65 21.41 -19.54
N LEU A 367 0.26 20.66 -20.16
CA LEU A 367 1.69 20.78 -19.89
C LEU A 367 2.34 21.88 -20.73
N ASP A 368 3.32 22.57 -20.15
CA ASP A 368 4.11 23.57 -20.87
C ASP A 368 5.04 22.93 -21.91
N ARG A 369 5.71 23.73 -22.75
CA ARG A 369 6.58 23.22 -23.83
C ARG A 369 7.72 22.34 -23.30
N GLN A 370 8.22 22.60 -22.10
CA GLN A 370 9.26 21.79 -21.47
C GLN A 370 8.68 20.46 -20.96
N GLY A 371 7.53 20.48 -20.29
CA GLY A 371 6.78 19.30 -19.86
C GLY A 371 6.41 18.37 -21.01
N LEU A 372 5.93 18.92 -22.14
CA LEU A 372 5.61 18.11 -23.32
C LEU A 372 6.83 17.44 -23.95
N ARG A 373 7.98 18.13 -23.96
CA ARG A 373 9.25 17.56 -24.41
C ARG A 373 9.75 16.46 -23.49
N ALA A 374 9.57 16.62 -22.18
CA ALA A 374 9.90 15.61 -21.18
C ALA A 374 8.95 14.40 -21.23
N PHE A 375 7.67 14.65 -21.49
CA PHE A 375 6.63 13.62 -21.57
C PHE A 375 6.74 12.76 -22.84
N GLY A 376 7.33 13.25 -23.93
CA GLY A 376 7.54 12.48 -25.15
C GLY A 376 8.36 11.19 -24.92
N PRO A 377 9.59 11.27 -24.36
CA PRO A 377 10.37 10.11 -23.96
C PRO A 377 9.68 9.22 -22.93
N ILE A 378 8.93 9.80 -22.00
CA ILE A 378 8.14 9.05 -21.00
C ILE A 378 7.07 8.20 -21.68
N ARG A 379 6.31 8.79 -22.59
CA ARG A 379 5.31 8.12 -23.41
C ARG A 379 5.94 7.02 -24.28
N GLN A 380 7.12 7.26 -24.84
CA GLN A 380 7.84 6.24 -25.62
C GLN A 380 8.37 5.10 -24.75
N ALA A 381 8.75 5.38 -23.51
CA ALA A 381 9.11 4.35 -22.53
C ALA A 381 7.88 3.54 -22.10
N LEU A 382 6.69 4.16 -22.07
CA LEU A 382 5.40 3.52 -21.80
C LEU A 382 4.69 3.02 -23.08
N ARG A 383 5.39 2.80 -24.19
CA ARG A 383 4.79 2.28 -25.45
C ARG A 383 5.13 0.81 -25.63
N ASP A 384 4.43 0.16 -26.56
CA ASP A 384 4.72 -1.21 -27.02
C ASP A 384 6.21 -1.35 -27.43
N GLY A 385 6.97 -2.13 -26.66
CA GLY A 385 8.41 -2.33 -26.89
C GLY A 385 9.30 -1.15 -26.46
N GLY A 386 8.77 -0.23 -25.66
CA GLY A 386 9.53 0.70 -24.85
C GLY A 386 10.49 -0.01 -23.91
N THR A 387 11.41 0.74 -23.31
CA THR A 387 12.38 0.18 -22.37
C THR A 387 11.94 0.32 -20.91
N GLY A 388 10.81 0.99 -20.65
CA GLY A 388 10.41 1.44 -19.31
C GLY A 388 11.37 2.43 -18.66
N ILE A 389 12.39 2.90 -19.39
CA ILE A 389 13.48 3.71 -18.86
C ILE A 389 13.35 5.14 -19.40
N VAL A 390 13.31 6.08 -18.46
CA VAL A 390 13.32 7.51 -18.73
C VAL A 390 14.50 8.12 -17.98
N SER A 391 15.22 9.05 -18.59
CA SER A 391 16.30 9.75 -17.89
C SER A 391 15.75 10.51 -16.68
N SER A 392 16.51 10.52 -15.58
CA SER A 392 16.18 11.29 -14.37
C SER A 392 15.95 12.77 -14.69
N THR A 393 16.65 13.31 -15.68
CA THR A 393 16.48 14.67 -16.19
C THR A 393 15.10 14.91 -16.81
N ASN A 394 14.56 13.96 -17.59
CA ASN A 394 13.23 14.10 -18.17
C ASN A 394 12.14 13.98 -17.10
N LEU A 395 12.33 13.10 -16.10
CA LEU A 395 11.40 13.01 -14.97
C LEU A 395 11.39 14.28 -14.12
N ALA A 396 12.55 14.86 -13.81
CA ALA A 396 12.65 16.11 -13.07
C ALA A 396 12.04 17.31 -13.83
N ASN A 397 12.27 17.39 -15.15
CA ASN A 397 11.66 18.42 -16.00
C ASN A 397 10.13 18.29 -16.03
N LEU A 398 9.59 17.07 -15.99
CA LEU A 398 8.15 16.85 -15.91
C LEU A 398 7.58 17.26 -14.54
N GLU A 399 8.28 16.97 -13.44
CA GLU A 399 7.86 17.39 -12.09
C GLU A 399 7.81 18.92 -11.96
N GLU A 400 8.77 19.64 -12.53
CA GLU A 400 8.79 21.11 -12.56
C GLU A 400 7.63 21.69 -13.41
N SER A 401 7.31 21.03 -14.51
CA SER A 401 6.15 21.38 -15.34
C SER A 401 4.82 21.16 -14.59
N ILE A 402 4.67 20.02 -13.89
CA ILE A 402 3.47 19.70 -13.10
C ILE A 402 3.30 20.65 -11.91
N SER A 403 4.39 21.08 -11.27
CA SER A 403 4.32 22.00 -10.13
C SER A 403 3.88 23.41 -10.55
N SER A 404 4.23 23.81 -11.77
CA SER A 404 3.87 25.13 -12.34
C SER A 404 2.56 25.13 -13.13
N ALA A 405 2.03 23.97 -13.52
CA ALA A 405 0.78 23.84 -14.24
C ALA A 405 -0.45 24.02 -13.34
N ASP A 406 -1.48 24.64 -13.90
CA ASP A 406 -2.82 24.74 -13.31
C ASP A 406 -3.56 23.40 -13.52
N LEU A 407 -3.50 22.55 -12.51
CA LEU A 407 -4.00 21.17 -12.52
C LEU A 407 -5.08 21.00 -11.46
N THR A 408 -6.13 20.26 -11.80
CA THR A 408 -7.06 19.73 -10.80
C THR A 408 -6.34 18.80 -9.82
N VAL A 409 -6.94 18.60 -8.63
CA VAL A 409 -6.40 17.69 -7.61
C VAL A 409 -6.19 16.27 -8.17
N MET A 410 -7.14 15.80 -8.98
CA MET A 410 -7.09 14.48 -9.62
C MET A 410 -5.96 14.38 -10.64
N GLU A 411 -5.84 15.33 -11.57
CA GLU A 411 -4.77 15.32 -12.58
C GLU A 411 -3.39 15.33 -11.92
N ARG A 412 -3.21 16.17 -10.89
CA ARG A 412 -1.95 16.24 -10.14
C ARG A 412 -1.61 14.90 -9.50
N ARG A 413 -2.56 14.25 -8.83
CA ARG A 413 -2.35 12.92 -8.21
C ARG A 413 -2.03 11.84 -9.25
N LEU A 414 -2.75 11.81 -10.37
CA LEU A 414 -2.51 10.85 -11.45
C LEU A 414 -1.11 11.04 -12.05
N PHE A 415 -0.69 12.27 -12.35
CA PHE A 415 0.66 12.54 -12.86
C PHE A 415 1.75 12.13 -11.86
N THR A 416 1.58 12.44 -10.57
CA THR A 416 2.53 12.01 -9.53
C THR A 416 2.63 10.49 -9.47
N ALA A 417 1.51 9.78 -9.56
CA ALA A 417 1.50 8.31 -9.58
C ALA A 417 2.17 7.73 -10.84
N VAL A 418 2.04 8.37 -12.01
CA VAL A 418 2.72 7.93 -13.25
C VAL A 418 4.24 8.06 -13.08
N ILE A 419 4.70 9.20 -12.58
CA ILE A 419 6.13 9.44 -12.31
C ILE A 419 6.67 8.44 -11.29
N ALA A 420 5.92 8.19 -10.22
CA ALA A 420 6.29 7.25 -9.18
C ALA A 420 6.40 5.81 -9.72
N THR A 421 5.46 5.39 -10.58
CA THR A 421 5.44 4.10 -11.26
C THR A 421 6.64 3.93 -12.20
N LEU A 422 6.94 4.95 -13.01
CA LEU A 422 8.10 4.95 -13.91
C LEU A 422 9.43 4.86 -13.16
N ARG A 423 9.57 5.62 -12.07
CA ARG A 423 10.77 5.54 -11.21
C ARG A 423 10.93 4.15 -10.62
N LEU A 424 9.84 3.55 -10.16
CA LEU A 424 9.86 2.20 -9.61
C LEU A 424 10.24 1.16 -10.67
N ASN A 425 9.67 1.24 -11.87
CA ASN A 425 10.00 0.35 -12.99
C ASN A 425 11.46 0.52 -13.43
N HIS A 426 11.96 1.75 -13.49
CA HIS A 426 13.38 2.03 -13.75
C HIS A 426 14.28 1.40 -12.71
N VAL A 427 13.99 1.59 -11.42
CA VAL A 427 14.76 0.99 -10.33
C VAL A 427 14.71 -0.55 -10.40
N ALA A 428 13.54 -1.15 -10.57
CA ALA A 428 13.38 -2.59 -10.69
C ALA A 428 14.26 -3.15 -11.81
N LEU A 429 14.28 -2.48 -12.98
CA LEU A 429 15.12 -2.86 -14.10
C LEU A 429 16.62 -2.71 -13.78
N MET A 430 17.04 -1.60 -13.16
CA MET A 430 18.44 -1.38 -12.76
C MET A 430 18.93 -2.46 -11.78
N LEU A 431 18.10 -2.83 -10.82
CA LEU A 431 18.37 -3.92 -9.89
C LEU A 431 18.43 -5.27 -10.61
N GLN A 432 17.55 -5.49 -11.59
CA GLN A 432 17.57 -6.71 -12.39
C GLN A 432 18.84 -6.82 -13.24
N HIS A 433 19.31 -5.74 -13.87
CA HIS A 433 20.55 -5.74 -14.64
C HIS A 433 21.82 -5.74 -13.77
N ALA A 434 21.69 -5.73 -12.43
CA ALA A 434 22.78 -5.53 -11.47
C ALA A 434 23.63 -4.28 -11.74
N THR A 435 22.98 -3.25 -12.28
CA THR A 435 23.55 -1.91 -12.48
C THR A 435 23.08 -0.94 -11.39
N GLY A 436 22.21 -1.39 -10.48
CA GLY A 436 21.74 -0.61 -9.34
C GLY A 436 22.87 -0.22 -8.40
N ASP A 437 22.88 1.05 -8.01
CA ASP A 437 23.84 1.69 -7.13
C ASP A 437 23.14 2.33 -5.92
N GLU A 438 23.89 3.04 -5.08
CA GLU A 438 23.33 3.73 -3.91
C GLU A 438 22.27 4.78 -4.32
N SER A 439 22.40 5.41 -5.49
CA SER A 439 21.42 6.36 -6.02
C SER A 439 20.08 5.72 -6.35
N THR A 440 20.11 4.47 -6.83
CA THR A 440 18.93 3.64 -7.12
C THR A 440 18.15 3.35 -5.83
N ILE A 441 18.85 3.01 -4.75
CA ILE A 441 18.26 2.76 -3.42
C ILE A 441 17.69 4.05 -2.82
N GLN A 442 18.39 5.16 -2.98
CA GLN A 442 17.94 6.47 -2.50
C GLN A 442 16.65 6.91 -3.21
N THR A 443 16.53 6.65 -4.51
CA THR A 443 15.30 6.92 -5.28
C THR A 443 14.10 6.13 -4.74
N LEU A 444 14.26 4.87 -4.34
CA LEU A 444 13.18 4.12 -3.69
C LEU A 444 12.80 4.70 -2.33
N ASN A 445 13.79 5.07 -1.51
CA ASN A 445 13.52 5.66 -0.20
C ASN A 445 12.78 6.99 -0.33
N THR A 446 13.10 7.84 -1.31
CA THR A 446 12.38 9.10 -1.51
C THR A 446 10.94 8.88 -1.95
N LEU A 447 10.69 7.92 -2.85
CA LEU A 447 9.32 7.54 -3.25
C LEU A 447 8.46 7.11 -2.05
N LEU A 448 9.06 6.34 -1.14
CA LEU A 448 8.40 5.85 0.08
C LEU A 448 8.35 6.86 1.23
N SER A 449 8.89 8.07 1.05
CA SER A 449 8.87 9.11 2.08
C SER A 449 7.71 10.09 1.94
N GLY A 450 6.89 9.94 0.89
CA GLY A 450 5.69 10.77 0.68
C GLY A 450 4.57 10.44 1.67
N ASP A 451 3.66 11.39 1.88
CA ASP A 451 2.53 11.25 2.82
C ASP A 451 1.44 10.29 2.30
N GLN A 452 1.29 10.18 0.98
CA GLN A 452 0.31 9.33 0.30
C GLN A 452 1.02 8.37 -0.65
N ILE A 453 1.12 7.11 -0.24
CA ILE A 453 1.80 6.06 -1.00
C ILE A 453 0.73 5.06 -1.46
N PRO A 454 0.58 4.81 -2.77
CA PRO A 454 -0.34 3.81 -3.26
C PRO A 454 -0.02 2.42 -2.69
N THR A 455 -1.04 1.65 -2.33
CA THR A 455 -0.89 0.29 -1.77
C THR A 455 -0.12 -0.63 -2.72
N GLY A 456 -0.36 -0.51 -4.03
CA GLY A 456 0.37 -1.25 -5.06
C GLY A 456 1.89 -1.02 -5.00
N MET A 457 2.33 0.20 -4.68
CA MET A 457 3.76 0.53 -4.56
C MET A 457 4.41 -0.18 -3.37
N ILE A 458 3.76 -0.22 -2.21
CA ILE A 458 4.25 -0.96 -1.03
C ILE A 458 4.41 -2.45 -1.35
N HIS A 459 3.42 -3.02 -2.05
CA HIS A 459 3.45 -4.43 -2.46
C HIS A 459 4.57 -4.71 -3.46
N THR A 460 4.80 -3.86 -4.45
CA THR A 460 5.93 -4.06 -5.38
C THR A 460 7.28 -3.93 -4.66
N VAL A 461 7.45 -2.90 -3.83
CA VAL A 461 8.73 -2.62 -3.17
C VAL A 461 9.09 -3.69 -2.14
N ARG A 462 8.13 -4.24 -1.38
CA ARG A 462 8.43 -5.33 -0.42
C ARG A 462 8.96 -6.59 -1.12
N HIS A 463 8.50 -6.90 -2.33
CA HIS A 463 9.03 -7.99 -3.13
C HIS A 463 10.45 -7.69 -3.61
N LEU A 464 10.75 -6.46 -4.05
CA LEU A 464 12.12 -6.05 -4.37
C LEU A 464 13.07 -6.19 -3.16
N VAL A 465 12.62 -5.82 -1.96
CA VAL A 465 13.41 -6.02 -0.72
C VAL A 465 13.70 -7.50 -0.47
N LEU A 466 12.69 -8.36 -0.64
CA LEU A 466 12.84 -9.80 -0.48
C LEU A 466 13.83 -10.40 -1.49
N GLU A 467 13.76 -10.00 -2.76
CA GLU A 467 14.59 -10.56 -3.83
C GLU A 467 16.02 -10.00 -3.85
N HIS A 468 16.17 -8.69 -3.70
CA HIS A 468 17.43 -7.98 -3.87
C HIS A 468 18.15 -7.63 -2.57
N ASP A 469 17.50 -7.82 -1.41
CA ASP A 469 18.08 -7.56 -0.08
C ASP A 469 18.47 -6.08 0.10
N ILE A 470 17.51 -5.19 -0.17
CA ILE A 470 17.70 -3.74 -0.17
C ILE A 470 17.21 -3.15 1.14
N GLY A 471 18.09 -2.43 1.85
CA GLY A 471 17.74 -1.70 3.05
C GLY A 471 16.99 -0.41 2.75
N LEU A 472 15.71 -0.33 3.14
CA LEU A 472 14.85 0.84 2.94
C LEU A 472 14.30 1.38 4.28
N PRO A 473 14.96 2.36 4.92
CA PRO A 473 14.48 2.94 6.17
C PRO A 473 13.07 3.55 6.08
N SER A 474 12.72 4.15 4.94
CA SER A 474 11.38 4.73 4.74
C SER A 474 10.28 3.67 4.75
N LEU A 475 10.55 2.46 4.21
CA LEU A 475 9.63 1.33 4.26
C LEU A 475 9.41 0.85 5.70
N VAL A 476 10.49 0.78 6.50
CA VAL A 476 10.40 0.41 7.92
C VAL A 476 9.54 1.43 8.68
N ARG A 477 9.77 2.73 8.48
CA ARG A 477 8.98 3.79 9.10
C ARG A 477 7.51 3.71 8.67
N TRP A 478 7.24 3.40 7.42
CA TRP A 478 5.88 3.23 6.92
C TRP A 478 5.15 2.09 7.64
N TYR A 479 5.77 0.90 7.73
CA TYR A 479 5.21 -0.23 8.47
C TYR A 479 5.05 0.06 9.97
N GLN A 480 5.96 0.78 10.61
CA GLN A 480 5.81 1.16 12.01
C GLN A 480 4.54 1.96 12.28
N THR A 481 4.15 2.81 11.34
CA THR A 481 2.94 3.63 11.45
C THR A 481 1.68 2.86 11.04
N HIS A 482 1.74 2.01 10.01
CA HIS A 482 0.56 1.42 9.36
C HIS A 482 0.37 -0.09 9.59
N ASP A 483 1.40 -0.87 9.88
CA ASP A 483 1.27 -2.31 10.17
C ASP A 483 2.54 -2.85 10.84
N ALA A 484 2.71 -2.55 12.14
CA ALA A 484 3.93 -2.89 12.87
C ALA A 484 4.08 -4.40 13.12
N LEU A 485 2.97 -5.15 13.08
CA LEU A 485 2.93 -6.60 13.27
C LEU A 485 3.15 -7.36 11.96
N SER A 486 3.19 -6.67 10.82
CA SER A 486 3.44 -7.29 9.53
C SER A 486 4.74 -8.10 9.52
N PRO A 487 4.74 -9.33 8.97
CA PRO A 487 5.98 -10.06 8.73
C PRO A 487 6.90 -9.34 7.74
N TRP A 488 6.32 -8.54 6.84
CA TRP A 488 7.05 -7.67 5.91
C TRP A 488 7.78 -6.52 6.60
N HIS A 489 7.30 -6.06 7.77
CA HIS A 489 8.02 -5.09 8.59
C HIS A 489 9.32 -5.69 9.14
N ILE A 490 9.24 -6.93 9.64
CA ILE A 490 10.41 -7.66 10.18
C ILE A 490 11.43 -7.90 9.05
N LEU A 491 10.96 -8.31 7.87
CA LEU A 491 11.78 -8.43 6.67
C LEU A 491 12.50 -7.12 6.32
N ALA A 492 11.76 -6.01 6.24
CA ALA A 492 12.31 -4.71 5.89
C ALA A 492 13.38 -4.27 6.91
N ARG A 493 13.13 -4.52 8.20
CA ARG A 493 14.11 -4.25 9.27
C ARG A 493 15.37 -5.11 9.11
N ALA A 494 15.22 -6.40 8.79
CA ALA A 494 16.34 -7.29 8.52
C ALA A 494 17.22 -6.79 7.38
N ALA A 495 16.61 -6.36 6.26
CA ALA A 495 17.33 -5.81 5.11
C ALA A 495 18.06 -4.49 5.43
N VAL A 496 17.47 -3.61 6.25
CA VAL A 496 18.14 -2.40 6.74
C VAL A 496 19.35 -2.75 7.61
N SER A 497 19.20 -3.68 8.57
CA SER A 497 20.33 -4.13 9.39
C SER A 497 21.44 -4.76 8.53
N ALA A 498 21.07 -5.56 7.52
CA ALA A 498 22.03 -6.15 6.58
C ALA A 498 22.80 -5.07 5.81
N SER A 499 22.12 -4.01 5.34
CA SER A 499 22.77 -2.91 4.62
C SER A 499 23.75 -2.11 5.49
N MET A 500 23.55 -2.10 6.80
CA MET A 500 24.42 -1.43 7.79
C MET A 500 25.56 -2.31 8.30
N ASN A 501 25.74 -3.52 7.74
CA ASN A 501 26.65 -4.56 8.25
C ASN A 501 26.37 -4.99 9.71
N ASP A 502 25.14 -4.82 10.20
CA ASP A 502 24.68 -5.33 11.50
C ASP A 502 24.17 -6.77 11.33
N GLU A 503 25.12 -7.68 11.09
CA GLU A 503 24.87 -9.06 10.71
C GLU A 503 24.00 -9.83 11.72
N LEU A 504 24.20 -9.58 13.02
CA LEU A 504 23.53 -10.34 14.07
C LEU A 504 22.05 -9.96 14.20
N ASN A 505 21.72 -8.67 14.09
CA ASN A 505 20.33 -8.23 14.10
C ASN A 505 19.62 -8.62 12.80
N ALA A 506 20.29 -8.49 11.65
CA ALA A 506 19.78 -8.95 10.36
C ALA A 506 19.42 -10.45 10.40
N ALA A 507 20.32 -11.28 10.91
CA ALA A 507 20.11 -12.71 11.08
C ALA A 507 18.86 -13.05 11.90
N ARG A 508 18.73 -12.42 13.07
CA ARG A 508 17.61 -12.68 14.00
C ARG A 508 16.27 -12.20 13.44
N ASP A 509 16.26 -11.11 12.70
CA ASP A 509 15.06 -10.61 12.05
C ASP A 509 14.67 -11.46 10.84
N TYR A 510 15.63 -11.90 10.03
CA TYR A 510 15.35 -12.85 8.95
C TYR A 510 14.78 -14.16 9.47
N ARG A 511 15.32 -14.69 10.57
CA ARG A 511 14.77 -15.86 11.24
C ARG A 511 13.34 -15.62 11.71
N ARG A 512 13.08 -14.52 12.44
CA ARG A 512 11.74 -14.17 12.93
C ARG A 512 10.73 -13.96 11.81
N ALA A 513 11.15 -13.39 10.69
CA ALA A 513 10.31 -13.27 9.50
C ALA A 513 9.98 -14.65 8.92
N GLY A 514 10.96 -15.54 8.80
CA GLY A 514 10.76 -16.92 8.30
C GLY A 514 9.91 -17.80 9.22
N ASP A 515 9.90 -17.53 10.53
CA ASP A 515 9.06 -18.23 11.52
C ASP A 515 7.56 -17.85 11.42
N HIS A 516 7.18 -16.86 10.58
CA HIS A 516 5.81 -16.36 10.51
C HIS A 516 4.96 -17.08 9.45
N ASP A 517 3.75 -17.50 9.83
CA ASP A 517 2.80 -18.28 9.01
C ASP A 517 2.29 -17.59 7.72
N ALA A 518 2.58 -16.30 7.52
CA ALA A 518 2.10 -15.56 6.35
C ALA A 518 3.02 -15.74 5.14
N PHE A 519 4.26 -16.18 5.36
CA PHE A 519 5.15 -16.58 4.29
C PHE A 519 4.93 -18.05 3.98
N ASP A 520 4.78 -18.37 2.70
CA ASP A 520 4.80 -19.76 2.27
C ASP A 520 6.18 -20.40 2.51
N TYR A 521 6.23 -21.71 2.35
CA TYR A 521 7.43 -22.50 2.60
C TYR A 521 8.65 -22.03 1.77
N GLU A 522 8.47 -21.61 0.52
CA GLU A 522 9.57 -21.14 -0.33
C GLU A 522 10.17 -19.82 0.18
N HIS A 523 9.29 -18.89 0.56
CA HIS A 523 9.70 -17.62 1.15
C HIS A 523 10.38 -17.85 2.50
N SER A 524 9.79 -18.66 3.39
CA SER A 524 10.37 -18.97 4.70
C SER A 524 11.74 -19.63 4.59
N LEU A 525 11.91 -20.62 3.69
CA LEU A 525 13.20 -21.25 3.44
C LEU A 525 14.24 -20.26 2.92
N THR A 526 13.84 -19.34 2.04
CA THR A 526 14.71 -18.26 1.55
C THR A 526 15.16 -17.35 2.70
N LEU A 527 14.26 -17.01 3.62
CA LEU A 527 14.56 -16.18 4.78
C LEU A 527 15.49 -16.90 5.77
N TYR A 528 15.27 -18.18 6.04
CA TYR A 528 16.17 -18.97 6.87
C TYR A 528 17.59 -19.11 6.28
N ARG A 529 17.71 -19.23 4.95
CA ARG A 529 19.03 -19.20 4.28
C ARG A 529 19.75 -17.88 4.49
N LYS A 530 19.03 -16.75 4.33
CA LYS A 530 19.58 -15.43 4.61
C LYS A 530 20.03 -15.34 6.08
N ALA A 531 19.18 -15.77 7.01
CA ALA A 531 19.51 -15.80 8.43
C ALA A 531 20.80 -16.59 8.71
N LEU A 532 20.96 -17.78 8.13
CA LEU A 532 22.18 -18.60 8.31
C LEU A 532 23.44 -17.95 7.75
N ILE A 533 23.35 -17.28 6.60
CA ILE A 533 24.49 -16.56 6.01
C ILE A 533 24.92 -15.43 6.94
N HIS A 534 23.97 -14.63 7.45
CA HIS A 534 24.25 -13.55 8.38
C HIS A 534 24.75 -14.06 9.75
N LEU A 535 24.24 -15.18 10.26
CA LEU A 535 24.76 -15.82 11.49
C LEU A 535 26.21 -16.30 11.31
N ALA A 536 26.53 -16.86 10.14
CA ALA A 536 27.89 -17.28 9.82
C ALA A 536 28.84 -16.08 9.73
N LEU A 537 28.42 -14.98 9.10
CA LEU A 537 29.19 -13.74 9.02
C LEU A 537 29.38 -13.07 10.38
N ALA A 538 28.40 -13.17 11.28
CA ALA A 538 28.46 -12.69 12.66
C ALA A 538 29.25 -13.61 13.62
N GLU A 539 29.84 -14.71 13.10
CA GLU A 539 30.50 -15.78 13.88
C GLU A 539 29.61 -16.40 14.99
N GLN A 540 28.28 -16.33 14.85
CA GLN A 540 27.32 -16.93 15.79
C GLN A 540 27.04 -18.39 15.46
N TRP A 541 28.07 -19.22 15.54
CA TRP A 541 28.02 -20.63 15.13
C TRP A 541 26.96 -21.45 15.85
N LYS A 542 26.70 -21.15 17.13
CA LYS A 542 25.72 -21.88 17.95
C LYS A 542 24.30 -21.67 17.42
N GLU A 543 23.88 -20.41 17.25
CA GLU A 543 22.55 -20.08 16.72
C GLU A 543 22.38 -20.61 15.28
N ALA A 544 23.46 -20.61 14.48
CA ALA A 544 23.43 -21.15 13.12
C ALA A 544 23.19 -22.67 13.09
N VAL A 545 23.88 -23.43 13.95
CA VAL A 545 23.69 -24.90 14.05
C VAL A 545 22.32 -25.22 14.65
N GLU A 546 21.86 -24.47 15.66
CA GLU A 546 20.52 -24.65 16.24
C GLU A 546 19.41 -24.41 15.22
N LEU A 547 19.53 -23.38 14.37
CA LEU A 547 18.57 -23.12 13.29
C LEU A 547 18.59 -24.24 12.23
N LEU A 548 19.79 -24.73 11.89
CA LEU A 548 19.95 -25.85 10.95
C LEU A 548 19.33 -27.14 11.49
N ASP A 549 19.50 -27.43 12.79
CA ASP A 549 18.96 -28.64 13.42
C ASP A 549 17.46 -28.54 13.72
N ALA A 550 16.95 -27.34 13.98
CA ALA A 550 15.53 -27.11 14.23
C ALA A 550 14.66 -27.25 12.97
N GLN A 551 15.24 -27.03 11.78
CA GLN A 551 14.53 -27.06 10.50
C GLN A 551 15.11 -28.13 9.56
N PRO A 552 14.58 -29.38 9.57
CA PRO A 552 15.08 -30.49 8.74
C PRO A 552 15.10 -30.14 7.24
N ALA A 553 14.05 -29.49 6.76
CA ALA A 553 13.95 -28.91 5.43
C ALA A 553 15.14 -28.01 5.06
N LEU A 554 15.54 -27.10 5.96
CA LEU A 554 16.68 -26.20 5.76
C LEU A 554 18.00 -26.96 5.72
N ARG A 555 18.16 -27.97 6.57
CA ARG A 555 19.31 -28.87 6.56
C ARG A 555 19.41 -29.62 5.24
N SER A 556 18.31 -30.12 4.71
CA SER A 556 18.28 -30.75 3.40
C SER A 556 18.55 -29.73 2.29
N ALA A 557 18.08 -28.48 2.39
CA ALA A 557 18.14 -27.52 1.28
C ALA A 557 19.50 -26.81 1.11
N ILE A 558 20.40 -26.97 2.07
CA ILE A 558 21.71 -26.33 2.12
C ILE A 558 22.79 -27.32 1.72
N THR A 559 23.87 -26.81 1.13
CA THR A 559 24.97 -27.67 0.69
C THR A 559 25.68 -28.38 1.82
N ARG A 560 26.16 -29.60 1.55
CA ARG A 560 26.92 -30.39 2.53
C ARG A 560 28.21 -29.67 2.95
N ARG A 561 28.82 -28.89 2.03
CA ARG A 561 30.00 -28.06 2.33
C ARG A 561 29.68 -26.92 3.31
N PHE A 562 28.54 -26.24 3.16
CA PHE A 562 28.15 -25.19 4.10
C PHE A 562 27.77 -25.76 5.48
N GLN A 563 27.07 -26.90 5.51
CA GLN A 563 26.78 -27.61 6.77
C GLN A 563 28.08 -28.02 7.48
N LEU A 564 29.04 -28.57 6.73
CA LEU A 564 30.37 -28.91 7.24
C LEU A 564 31.08 -27.66 7.79
N TYR A 565 31.04 -26.56 7.06
CA TYR A 565 31.61 -25.28 7.46
C TYR A 565 31.06 -24.80 8.81
N LEU A 566 29.74 -24.81 8.98
CA LEU A 566 29.08 -24.42 10.22
C LEU A 566 29.43 -25.37 11.38
N GLN A 567 29.33 -26.69 11.18
CA GLN A 567 29.59 -27.69 12.21
C GLN A 567 31.05 -27.72 12.68
N VAL A 568 32.00 -27.64 11.75
CA VAL A 568 33.44 -27.58 12.07
C VAL A 568 33.77 -26.27 12.79
N SER A 569 33.16 -25.16 12.37
CA SER A 569 33.39 -23.86 13.02
C SER A 569 32.81 -23.81 14.43
N TYR A 570 31.60 -24.33 14.62
CA TYR A 570 30.96 -24.49 15.92
C TYR A 570 31.79 -25.34 16.88
N THR A 571 32.16 -26.56 16.46
CA THR A 571 32.92 -27.50 17.29
C THR A 571 34.32 -26.99 17.63
N ALA A 572 35.00 -26.34 16.66
CA ALA A 572 36.29 -25.72 16.91
C ALA A 572 36.19 -24.54 17.89
N ARG A 573 35.16 -23.70 17.79
CA ARG A 573 34.92 -22.57 18.71
C ARG A 573 34.54 -23.03 20.11
N ALA A 574 33.83 -24.15 20.23
CA ALA A 574 33.55 -24.84 21.50
C ALA A 574 34.80 -25.48 22.15
N LYS A 575 36.01 -25.24 21.61
CA LYS A 575 37.31 -25.76 22.04
C LYS A 575 37.51 -27.26 21.81
N ASP A 576 36.61 -27.95 21.12
CA ASP A 576 36.80 -29.35 20.73
C ASP A 576 37.44 -29.46 19.33
N THR A 577 38.69 -29.00 19.26
CA THR A 577 39.44 -28.92 18.01
C THR A 577 39.77 -30.29 17.39
N ASN A 578 39.83 -31.35 18.21
CA ASN A 578 40.10 -32.71 17.76
C ASN A 578 38.86 -33.30 17.08
N SER A 579 37.67 -33.14 17.67
CA SER A 579 36.42 -33.55 17.03
C SER A 579 36.16 -32.77 15.74
N ALA A 580 36.42 -31.46 15.72
CA ALA A 580 36.32 -30.65 14.50
C ALA A 580 37.21 -31.20 13.36
N THR A 581 38.43 -31.61 13.69
CA THR A 581 39.37 -32.22 12.72
C THR A 581 38.92 -33.62 12.28
N ARG A 582 38.27 -34.38 13.18
CA ARG A 582 37.69 -35.69 12.87
C ARG A 582 36.51 -35.58 11.91
N ILE A 583 35.62 -34.61 12.11
CA ILE A 583 34.48 -34.35 11.21
C ILE A 583 34.97 -34.11 9.77
N LEU A 584 36.03 -33.31 9.60
CA LEU A 584 36.64 -33.08 8.28
C LEU A 584 37.21 -34.37 7.65
N LYS A 585 37.87 -35.22 8.43
CA LYS A 585 38.41 -36.50 7.95
C LYS A 585 37.31 -37.49 7.57
N ASP A 586 36.23 -37.52 8.35
CA ASP A 586 35.07 -38.36 8.11
C ASP A 586 34.31 -37.89 6.86
N PHE A 587 34.24 -36.57 6.61
CA PHE A 587 33.66 -36.01 5.39
C PHE A 587 34.37 -36.46 4.11
N VAL A 588 35.70 -36.53 4.13
CA VAL A 588 36.50 -36.98 2.97
C VAL A 588 36.77 -38.48 2.95
N LYS A 589 36.18 -39.24 3.87
CA LYS A 589 36.34 -40.69 3.96
C LYS A 589 35.56 -41.37 2.83
N ARG A 590 36.27 -42.14 2.00
CA ARG A 590 35.72 -42.92 0.89
C ARG A 590 36.10 -44.39 1.03
N THR A 591 35.34 -45.28 0.42
CA THR A 591 35.63 -46.72 0.36
C THR A 591 35.89 -47.12 -1.09
N LYS A 592 37.00 -47.83 -1.34
CA LYS A 592 37.29 -48.43 -2.64
C LYS A 592 37.39 -49.95 -2.47
N VAL A 593 36.74 -50.70 -3.34
CA VAL A 593 36.93 -52.14 -3.42
C VAL A 593 38.24 -52.37 -4.17
N VAL A 594 39.18 -53.05 -3.53
CA VAL A 594 40.49 -53.39 -4.10
C VAL A 594 40.63 -54.90 -4.05
N THR A 595 40.98 -55.52 -5.17
CA THR A 595 41.34 -56.93 -5.22
C THR A 595 42.73 -57.11 -4.62
N GLU A 596 42.82 -57.79 -3.49
CA GLU A 596 44.07 -58.19 -2.83
C GLU A 596 44.19 -59.72 -2.85
N GLU A 597 45.40 -60.26 -3.03
CA GLU A 597 45.65 -61.70 -2.87
C GLU A 597 45.59 -62.09 -1.39
N ASP A 598 44.80 -63.10 -1.05
CA ASP A 598 44.79 -63.68 0.29
C ASP A 598 46.07 -64.51 0.57
N GLU A 599 46.24 -64.98 1.81
CA GLU A 599 47.39 -65.79 2.23
C GLU A 599 47.51 -67.14 1.48
N GLN A 600 46.50 -67.53 0.69
CA GLN A 600 46.46 -68.72 -0.16
C GLN A 600 46.63 -68.41 -1.67
N GLY A 601 46.84 -67.15 -2.05
CA GLY A 601 47.04 -66.73 -3.45
C GLY A 601 45.76 -66.56 -4.27
N ASN A 602 44.60 -66.45 -3.63
CA ASN A 602 43.34 -66.14 -4.31
C ASN A 602 43.06 -64.64 -4.28
N MET A 603 42.61 -64.07 -5.39
CA MET A 603 42.20 -62.66 -5.46
C MET A 603 40.85 -62.47 -4.76
N VAL A 604 40.84 -61.75 -3.64
CA VAL A 604 39.64 -61.43 -2.86
C VAL A 604 39.38 -59.93 -2.93
N GLU A 605 38.13 -59.54 -3.13
CA GLU A 605 37.70 -58.15 -3.08
C GLU A 605 37.65 -57.65 -1.63
N VAL A 606 38.58 -56.76 -1.27
CA VAL A 606 38.67 -56.15 0.06
C VAL A 606 38.28 -54.67 -0.02
N THR A 607 37.30 -54.25 0.79
CA THR A 607 36.94 -52.83 0.93
C THR A 607 37.99 -52.08 1.73
N LYS A 608 38.75 -51.21 1.07
CA LYS A 608 39.75 -50.34 1.67
C LYS A 608 39.20 -48.94 1.85
N VAL A 609 39.26 -48.42 3.08
CA VAL A 609 38.94 -47.03 3.37
C VAL A 609 40.12 -46.15 2.97
N TYR A 610 39.87 -45.12 2.18
CA TYR A 610 40.84 -44.07 1.88
C TYR A 610 40.23 -42.69 2.14
N HIS A 611 41.07 -41.67 2.27
CA HIS A 611 40.62 -40.28 2.39
C HIS A 611 40.89 -39.57 1.06
N ALA A 612 39.88 -38.92 0.49
CA ALA A 612 40.02 -38.09 -0.69
C ALA A 612 40.72 -36.78 -0.30
N GLU A 613 42.04 -36.75 -0.39
CA GLU A 613 42.84 -35.57 0.00
C GLU A 613 42.54 -34.36 -0.89
N ASP A 614 42.29 -34.58 -2.18
CA ASP A 614 41.82 -33.55 -3.13
C ASP A 614 40.54 -32.84 -2.65
N ASP A 615 39.54 -33.59 -2.17
CA ASP A 615 38.28 -33.03 -1.64
C ASP A 615 38.56 -32.16 -0.40
N LEU A 616 39.54 -32.56 0.43
CA LEU A 616 39.93 -31.82 1.63
C LEU A 616 40.65 -30.52 1.26
N ASP A 617 41.47 -30.54 0.21
CA ASP A 617 42.21 -29.37 -0.24
C ASP A 617 41.30 -28.33 -0.88
N MET A 618 40.26 -28.75 -1.63
CA MET A 618 39.21 -27.85 -2.14
C MET A 618 38.47 -27.10 -1.01
N LEU A 619 38.38 -27.66 0.20
CA LEU A 619 37.74 -26.99 1.33
C LEU A 619 38.54 -25.79 1.86
N LYS A 620 39.84 -25.66 1.55
CA LYS A 620 40.66 -24.52 2.01
C LYS A 620 40.19 -23.20 1.42
N THR A 621 39.73 -23.23 0.17
CA THR A 621 39.27 -22.05 -0.58
C THR A 621 37.79 -21.77 -0.36
N TYR A 622 37.05 -22.70 0.25
CA TYR A 622 35.60 -22.61 0.38
C TYR A 622 35.09 -21.26 0.93
N PRO A 623 35.62 -20.69 2.03
CA PRO A 623 35.14 -19.39 2.51
C PRO A 623 35.32 -18.23 1.52
N LEU A 624 36.30 -18.34 0.61
CA LEU A 624 36.61 -17.35 -0.42
C LEU A 624 35.81 -17.55 -1.72
N GLU A 625 35.15 -18.71 -1.87
CA GLU A 625 34.34 -19.00 -3.06
C GLU A 625 33.04 -18.16 -3.10
N HIS A 626 32.66 -17.51 -2.01
CA HIS A 626 31.43 -16.72 -1.94
C HIS A 626 31.61 -15.29 -2.44
N PRO A 627 30.62 -14.68 -3.12
CA PRO A 627 30.69 -13.26 -3.55
C PRO A 627 31.03 -12.30 -2.42
N ARG A 628 30.50 -12.59 -1.22
CA ARG A 628 30.92 -12.00 0.04
C ARG A 628 31.68 -13.10 0.81
N PRO A 629 33.00 -12.96 1.04
CA PRO A 629 33.79 -13.99 1.71
C PRO A 629 33.25 -14.30 3.11
N LEU A 630 33.19 -15.59 3.44
CA LEU A 630 32.87 -16.05 4.79
C LEU A 630 34.11 -15.98 5.70
N PRO A 631 33.95 -15.92 7.04
CA PRO A 631 35.07 -15.97 7.96
C PRO A 631 35.94 -17.21 7.75
N THR A 632 37.25 -16.99 7.54
CA THR A 632 38.21 -18.08 7.26
C THR A 632 38.55 -18.89 8.50
N HIS A 633 38.60 -18.25 9.67
CA HIS A 633 38.85 -18.89 10.95
C HIS A 633 37.54 -19.09 11.74
N PRO A 634 37.39 -20.24 12.44
CA PRO A 634 38.40 -21.28 12.69
C PRO A 634 38.51 -22.35 11.58
N PHE A 635 37.65 -22.34 10.56
CA PHE A 635 37.49 -23.41 9.57
C PHE A 635 38.78 -23.79 8.80
N CYS A 636 39.38 -22.86 8.05
CA CYS A 636 40.58 -23.12 7.24
C CYS A 636 41.76 -23.64 8.09
N GLY A 637 41.87 -23.17 9.33
CA GLY A 637 42.84 -23.66 10.30
C GLY A 637 42.62 -25.14 10.68
N ARG A 638 41.36 -25.60 10.74
CA ARG A 638 41.03 -27.01 10.98
C ARG A 638 41.25 -27.87 9.73
N VAL A 639 40.92 -27.37 8.54
CA VAL A 639 41.23 -28.04 7.27
C VAL A 639 42.73 -28.31 7.15
N THR A 640 43.55 -27.30 7.43
CA THR A 640 45.03 -27.42 7.40
C THR A 640 45.55 -28.44 8.42
N ALA A 641 44.95 -28.49 9.62
CA ALA A 641 45.28 -29.49 10.64
C ALA A 641 44.86 -30.91 10.20
N ALA A 642 43.71 -31.06 9.54
CA ALA A 642 43.24 -32.33 8.99
C ALA A 642 44.18 -32.84 7.89
N SER A 643 44.54 -31.99 6.91
CA SER A 643 45.50 -32.34 5.85
C SER A 643 46.84 -32.76 6.45
N SER A 644 47.41 -31.95 7.35
CA SER A 644 48.68 -32.25 8.02
C SER A 644 48.66 -33.58 8.78
N SER A 645 47.52 -33.92 9.39
CA SER A 645 47.38 -35.19 10.12
C SER A 645 47.29 -36.40 9.20
N LEU A 646 46.66 -36.29 8.03
CA LEU A 646 46.58 -37.38 7.04
C LEU A 646 47.96 -37.61 6.39
N HIS A 647 48.69 -36.54 6.10
CA HIS A 647 50.04 -36.58 5.55
C HIS A 647 51.06 -37.22 6.52
N LYS A 648 50.97 -36.94 7.83
CA LYS A 648 51.84 -37.57 8.85
C LYS A 648 51.70 -39.09 8.92
N ASN A 649 50.53 -39.62 8.57
CA ASN A 649 50.27 -41.07 8.55
C ASN A 649 50.83 -41.74 7.27
N HIS A 650 51.03 -41.00 6.18
CA HIS A 650 51.57 -41.50 4.91
C HIS A 650 53.04 -41.11 4.73
N ARG A 651 53.97 -41.83 5.37
CA ARG A 651 55.43 -41.64 5.21
C ARG A 651 55.98 -41.89 3.77
N ARG A 652 55.15 -42.13 2.74
CA ARG A 652 55.60 -42.60 1.41
C ARG A 652 55.25 -41.72 0.19
N GLN A 653 54.42 -40.68 0.28
CA GLN A 653 54.16 -39.77 -0.86
C GLN A 653 54.66 -38.37 -0.53
N LYS A 654 55.87 -38.04 -1.00
CA LYS A 654 56.59 -36.80 -0.67
C LYS A 654 56.52 -35.71 -1.76
N ASN A 655 55.81 -35.92 -2.86
CA ASN A 655 55.82 -35.03 -4.04
C ASN A 655 54.41 -34.84 -4.65
N THR A 656 53.47 -34.25 -3.91
CA THR A 656 52.18 -33.82 -4.48
C THR A 656 52.29 -32.36 -4.95
N PHE A 657 51.72 -32.04 -6.11
CA PHE A 657 51.78 -30.68 -6.68
C PHE A 657 51.23 -29.61 -5.72
N ASP A 658 50.20 -29.94 -4.93
CA ASP A 658 49.65 -29.05 -3.89
C ASP A 658 50.65 -28.69 -2.80
N ILE A 659 51.52 -29.62 -2.39
CA ILE A 659 52.54 -29.34 -1.37
C ILE A 659 53.55 -28.33 -1.93
N ARG A 660 53.95 -28.51 -3.20
CA ARG A 660 54.85 -27.57 -3.89
C ARG A 660 54.19 -26.21 -4.05
N PHE A 661 52.91 -26.15 -4.43
CA PHE A 661 52.15 -24.90 -4.51
C PHE A 661 52.09 -24.19 -3.16
N ASN A 662 51.72 -24.89 -2.09
CA ASN A 662 51.61 -24.29 -0.77
C ASN A 662 52.98 -23.80 -0.24
N GLN A 663 54.06 -24.55 -0.50
CA GLN A 663 55.42 -24.11 -0.15
C GLN A 663 55.84 -22.86 -0.91
N LEU A 664 55.50 -22.80 -2.20
CA LEU A 664 55.76 -21.66 -3.06
C LEU A 664 55.01 -20.43 -2.56
N MET A 665 53.72 -20.54 -2.26
CA MET A 665 52.92 -19.43 -1.72
C MET A 665 53.34 -19.00 -0.31
N GLN A 666 53.89 -19.92 0.51
CA GLN A 666 54.40 -19.60 1.86
C GLN A 666 55.80 -18.96 1.85
N SER A 667 56.51 -18.95 0.72
CA SER A 667 57.90 -18.47 0.63
C SER A 667 58.05 -16.95 0.77
N GLY A 668 56.96 -16.19 0.89
CA GLY A 668 56.95 -14.74 1.13
C GLY A 668 57.14 -13.87 -0.11
N SER A 669 57.69 -14.42 -1.20
CA SER A 669 57.84 -13.75 -2.50
C SER A 669 57.74 -14.74 -3.68
N PRO A 670 56.56 -15.35 -3.90
CA PRO A 670 56.37 -16.25 -5.05
C PRO A 670 56.43 -15.48 -6.36
N THR A 671 57.15 -16.01 -7.36
CA THR A 671 57.18 -15.38 -8.70
C THR A 671 56.11 -15.96 -9.62
N ALA A 672 55.57 -15.14 -10.53
CA ALA A 672 54.56 -15.58 -11.49
C ALA A 672 55.06 -16.73 -12.41
N GLU A 673 56.35 -16.75 -12.73
CA GLU A 673 56.99 -17.81 -13.53
C GLU A 673 57.00 -19.16 -12.79
N GLU A 674 57.36 -19.20 -11.50
CA GLU A 674 57.37 -20.44 -10.73
C GLU A 674 55.96 -21.04 -10.58
N VAL A 675 54.95 -20.20 -10.39
CA VAL A 675 53.53 -20.65 -10.37
C VAL A 675 53.14 -21.21 -11.74
N HIS A 676 53.53 -20.54 -12.82
CA HIS A 676 53.23 -20.97 -14.18
C HIS A 676 53.88 -22.31 -14.53
N GLU A 677 55.15 -22.51 -14.18
CA GLU A 677 55.85 -23.79 -14.38
C GLU A 677 55.16 -24.93 -13.62
N LEU A 678 54.82 -24.69 -12.35
CA LEU A 678 54.09 -25.68 -11.55
C LEU A 678 52.73 -26.02 -12.15
N ALA A 679 52.01 -25.02 -12.67
CA ALA A 679 50.72 -25.20 -13.35
C ALA A 679 50.87 -26.01 -14.65
N ILE A 680 51.95 -25.80 -15.42
CA ILE A 680 52.25 -26.61 -16.62
C ILE A 680 52.56 -28.06 -16.22
N GLU A 681 53.37 -28.29 -15.19
CA GLU A 681 53.68 -29.64 -14.72
C GLU A 681 52.42 -30.38 -14.24
N ALA A 682 51.57 -29.70 -13.45
CA ALA A 682 50.33 -30.25 -12.94
C ALA A 682 49.32 -30.54 -14.07
N SER A 683 49.18 -29.63 -15.04
CA SER A 683 48.23 -29.76 -16.14
C SER A 683 48.50 -30.95 -17.07
N LYS A 684 49.76 -31.38 -17.19
CA LYS A 684 50.13 -32.62 -17.92
C LYS A 684 49.55 -33.88 -17.29
N VAL A 685 49.26 -33.86 -15.98
CA VAL A 685 48.64 -34.99 -15.26
C VAL A 685 47.12 -34.79 -15.19
N ARG A 686 46.68 -33.65 -14.68
CA ARG A 686 45.26 -33.27 -14.60
C ARG A 686 45.14 -31.79 -14.99
N PRO A 687 44.63 -31.45 -16.19
CA PRO A 687 44.55 -30.08 -16.68
C PRO A 687 43.84 -29.10 -15.73
N VAL A 688 42.79 -29.57 -15.04
CA VAL A 688 42.02 -28.78 -14.07
C VAL A 688 42.90 -28.27 -12.93
N ASP A 689 43.85 -29.05 -12.44
CA ASP A 689 44.68 -28.67 -11.28
C ASP A 689 45.64 -27.54 -11.62
N GLY A 690 46.24 -27.60 -12.81
CA GLY A 690 47.11 -26.54 -13.29
C GLY A 690 46.37 -25.20 -13.38
N LEU A 691 45.14 -25.22 -13.90
CA LEU A 691 44.29 -24.02 -13.97
C LEU A 691 43.87 -23.54 -12.57
N MET A 692 43.50 -24.46 -11.67
CA MET A 692 43.16 -24.13 -10.28
C MET A 692 44.32 -23.48 -9.53
N PHE A 693 45.58 -23.86 -9.80
CA PHE A 693 46.74 -23.18 -9.20
C PHE A 693 46.88 -21.74 -9.69
N LEU A 694 46.66 -21.49 -10.99
CA LEU A 694 46.68 -20.15 -11.56
C LEU A 694 45.53 -19.28 -11.02
N GLU A 695 44.33 -19.85 -10.92
CA GLU A 695 43.16 -19.21 -10.31
C GLU A 695 43.42 -18.82 -8.85
N ARG A 696 43.98 -19.75 -8.05
CA ARG A 696 44.33 -19.52 -6.64
C ARG A 696 45.43 -18.47 -6.48
N ALA A 697 46.41 -18.46 -7.36
CA ALA A 697 47.49 -17.47 -7.34
C ALA A 697 46.95 -16.06 -7.67
N GLN A 698 46.10 -15.93 -8.69
CA GLN A 698 45.48 -14.65 -9.05
C GLN A 698 44.60 -14.07 -7.93
N ASN A 699 43.94 -14.93 -7.15
CA ASN A 699 43.12 -14.52 -6.01
C ASN A 699 43.92 -14.27 -4.72
N SER A 700 45.25 -14.37 -4.76
CA SER A 700 46.11 -14.14 -3.60
C SER A 700 46.68 -12.72 -3.55
N GLU A 701 46.97 -12.22 -2.36
CA GLU A 701 47.52 -10.87 -2.14
C GLU A 701 49.05 -10.77 -2.44
N HIS A 702 49.65 -11.80 -3.05
CA HIS A 702 51.10 -11.90 -3.20
C HIS A 702 51.65 -11.31 -4.51
N PHE A 703 50.81 -10.99 -5.49
CA PHE A 703 51.24 -10.59 -6.84
C PHE A 703 50.86 -9.14 -7.19
N SER A 704 51.72 -8.48 -7.97
CA SER A 704 51.47 -7.15 -8.54
C SER A 704 50.50 -7.20 -9.72
N GLU A 705 49.89 -6.06 -10.10
CA GLU A 705 49.00 -5.99 -11.27
C GLU A 705 49.63 -6.51 -12.57
N SER A 706 50.93 -6.28 -12.79
CA SER A 706 51.64 -6.78 -13.96
C SER A 706 51.76 -8.30 -13.95
N GLU A 707 52.03 -8.89 -12.79
CA GLU A 707 52.14 -10.34 -12.61
C GLU A 707 50.78 -11.01 -12.71
N LEU A 708 49.72 -10.38 -12.18
CA LEU A 708 48.35 -10.84 -12.33
C LEU A 708 47.93 -10.91 -13.81
N ARG A 709 48.29 -9.90 -14.63
CA ARG A 709 48.04 -9.96 -16.08
C ARG A 709 48.82 -11.08 -16.76
N ALA A 710 50.04 -11.36 -16.33
CA ALA A 710 50.85 -12.46 -16.85
C ALA A 710 50.26 -13.84 -16.49
N LEU A 711 49.80 -14.00 -15.24
CA LEU A 711 49.11 -15.20 -14.78
C LEU A 711 47.78 -15.40 -15.51
N ALA A 712 46.99 -14.35 -15.71
CA ALA A 712 45.74 -14.41 -16.49
C ALA A 712 45.99 -14.79 -17.96
N GLY A 713 47.06 -14.25 -18.57
CA GLY A 713 47.49 -14.64 -19.92
C GLY A 713 47.89 -16.12 -19.99
N SER A 714 48.61 -16.58 -18.98
CA SER A 714 49.05 -17.97 -18.83
C SER A 714 47.87 -18.93 -18.67
N GLU A 715 46.87 -18.54 -17.86
CA GLU A 715 45.65 -19.31 -17.65
C GLU A 715 44.84 -19.46 -18.94
N LYS A 716 44.67 -18.36 -19.70
CA LYS A 716 44.00 -18.37 -21.01
C LYS A 716 44.69 -19.30 -22.00
N ALA A 717 46.02 -19.25 -22.07
CA ALA A 717 46.81 -20.10 -22.96
C ALA A 717 46.65 -21.58 -22.59
N LEU A 718 46.74 -21.89 -21.29
CA LEU A 718 46.66 -23.26 -20.78
C LEU A 718 45.24 -23.84 -20.93
N PHE A 719 44.20 -23.02 -20.72
CA PHE A 719 42.82 -23.41 -20.98
C PHE A 719 42.59 -23.72 -22.46
N SER A 720 43.07 -22.86 -23.37
CA SER A 720 42.95 -23.07 -24.82
C SER A 720 43.56 -24.41 -25.28
N GLN A 721 44.68 -24.81 -24.68
CA GLN A 721 45.36 -26.07 -24.96
C GLN A 721 44.55 -27.30 -24.52
N TYR A 722 43.93 -27.25 -23.33
CA TYR A 722 43.28 -28.41 -22.71
C TYR A 722 41.74 -28.34 -22.68
N ARG A 723 41.11 -27.38 -23.36
CA ARG A 723 39.65 -27.16 -23.31
C ARG A 723 38.82 -28.42 -23.59
N SER A 724 39.24 -29.28 -24.51
CA SER A 724 38.52 -30.53 -24.83
C SER A 724 38.59 -31.60 -23.73
N GLN A 725 39.52 -31.49 -22.80
CA GLN A 725 39.74 -32.45 -21.70
C GLN A 725 39.13 -31.99 -20.38
N ILE A 726 38.59 -30.76 -20.32
CA ILE A 726 38.04 -30.17 -19.10
C ILE A 726 36.51 -30.15 -19.18
N PRO A 727 35.81 -30.95 -18.35
CA PRO A 727 34.36 -30.92 -18.25
C PRO A 727 33.83 -29.54 -17.83
N ASN A 728 32.68 -29.15 -18.35
CA ASN A 728 32.00 -27.90 -17.99
C ASN A 728 31.71 -27.79 -16.48
N ALA A 729 31.44 -28.91 -15.80
CA ALA A 729 31.30 -29.00 -14.35
C ALA A 729 32.55 -28.49 -13.58
N SER A 730 33.73 -28.65 -14.16
CA SER A 730 35.00 -28.19 -13.57
C SER A 730 35.35 -26.76 -13.97
N ARG A 731 34.91 -26.30 -15.15
CA ARG A 731 35.18 -24.94 -15.65
C ARG A 731 34.58 -23.84 -14.77
N ARG A 732 33.52 -24.16 -14.01
CA ARG A 732 32.89 -23.22 -13.06
C ARG A 732 33.83 -22.64 -12.02
N TYR A 733 34.92 -23.35 -11.71
CA TYR A 733 35.89 -22.92 -10.71
C TYR A 733 36.90 -21.91 -11.28
N LEU A 734 36.90 -21.72 -12.60
CA LEU A 734 37.80 -20.82 -13.33
C LEU A 734 37.09 -19.48 -13.56
N ARG A 735 37.00 -18.65 -12.52
CA ARG A 735 36.24 -17.39 -12.55
C ARG A 735 36.98 -16.25 -13.23
N ASN A 736 38.31 -16.33 -13.31
CA ASN A 736 39.11 -15.33 -14.02
C ASN A 736 39.04 -15.50 -15.55
N LEU A 737 38.59 -16.67 -16.01
CA LEU A 737 38.29 -16.93 -17.42
C LEU A 737 36.86 -16.47 -17.73
N SER A 738 36.73 -15.42 -18.53
CA SER A 738 35.45 -14.87 -19.02
C SER A 738 34.78 -15.80 -20.05
N LEU A 739 34.33 -16.98 -19.61
CA LEU A 739 33.67 -17.98 -20.45
C LEU A 739 32.15 -17.78 -20.42
N SER A 740 31.49 -17.77 -21.58
CA SER A 740 30.04 -17.61 -21.66
C SER A 740 29.32 -18.86 -21.15
N PRO A 741 28.32 -18.74 -20.26
CA PRO A 741 27.53 -19.88 -19.81
C PRO A 741 26.52 -20.32 -20.88
N LEU A 742 26.22 -21.62 -20.91
CA LEU A 742 25.08 -22.20 -21.61
C LEU A 742 23.89 -22.26 -20.65
N VAL A 743 22.77 -21.66 -21.04
CA VAL A 743 21.54 -21.60 -20.28
C VAL A 743 20.47 -22.43 -20.98
N ILE A 744 20.05 -23.50 -20.33
CA ILE A 744 18.86 -24.29 -20.67
C ILE A 744 17.67 -23.55 -20.11
N ILE A 745 16.70 -23.21 -20.95
CA ILE A 745 15.51 -22.48 -20.50
C ILE A 745 14.40 -23.47 -20.20
N ASP A 746 13.83 -23.34 -19.01
CA ASP A 746 12.66 -24.09 -18.59
C ASP A 746 11.36 -23.49 -19.18
N THR A 747 10.33 -24.32 -19.28
CA THR A 747 9.05 -23.97 -19.91
C THR A 747 8.38 -22.78 -19.21
N ASN A 748 8.48 -22.66 -17.88
CA ASN A 748 7.90 -21.54 -17.13
C ASN A 748 8.40 -20.15 -17.58
N ILE A 749 9.69 -20.00 -17.88
CA ILE A 749 10.27 -18.75 -18.38
C ILE A 749 9.79 -18.45 -19.80
N LEU A 750 9.61 -19.50 -20.63
CA LEU A 750 9.10 -19.34 -21.99
C LEU A 750 7.62 -18.99 -22.02
N VAL A 751 6.83 -19.49 -21.05
CA VAL A 751 5.43 -19.06 -20.89
C VAL A 751 5.37 -17.56 -20.63
N ASP A 752 6.24 -17.01 -19.79
CA ASP A 752 6.31 -15.54 -19.59
C ASP A 752 6.68 -14.80 -20.89
N ALA A 753 7.64 -15.33 -21.64
CA ALA A 753 8.02 -14.75 -22.93
C ALA A 753 6.87 -14.80 -23.95
N LEU A 754 6.05 -15.86 -23.94
CA LEU A 754 4.86 -16.00 -24.76
C LEU A 754 3.75 -15.05 -24.31
N ILE A 755 3.52 -14.91 -23.00
CA ILE A 755 2.55 -13.96 -22.44
C ILE A 755 2.94 -12.53 -22.83
N ASP A 756 4.22 -12.15 -22.74
CA ASP A 756 4.71 -10.83 -23.16
C ASP A 756 4.50 -10.59 -24.68
N ARG A 757 4.63 -11.63 -25.51
CA ARG A 757 4.36 -11.56 -26.96
C ARG A 757 2.88 -11.40 -27.27
N ILE A 758 2.02 -12.16 -26.57
CA ILE A 758 0.57 -12.05 -26.68
C ILE A 758 0.13 -10.65 -26.23
N GLY A 759 0.63 -10.17 -25.09
CA GLY A 759 0.37 -8.81 -24.60
C GLY A 759 0.72 -7.74 -25.63
N ARG A 760 1.88 -7.85 -26.29
CA ARG A 760 2.28 -6.96 -27.39
C ARG A 760 1.35 -7.02 -28.61
N LYS A 761 0.76 -8.18 -28.92
CA LYS A 761 -0.26 -8.31 -29.98
C LYS A 761 -1.62 -7.75 -29.56
N LEU A 762 -1.91 -7.73 -28.26
CA LEU A 762 -3.11 -7.14 -27.68
C LEU A 762 -2.96 -5.63 -27.45
N HIS A 763 -1.84 -5.01 -27.86
CA HIS A 763 -1.54 -3.59 -27.63
C HIS A 763 -1.54 -3.19 -26.14
N LEU A 764 -1.20 -4.15 -25.27
CA LEU A 764 -1.10 -3.92 -23.84
C LEU A 764 0.27 -3.36 -23.48
N VAL A 765 0.27 -2.22 -22.79
CA VAL A 765 1.49 -1.65 -22.22
C VAL A 765 1.81 -2.31 -20.87
N GLY A 766 2.53 -3.43 -20.91
CA GLY A 766 2.98 -4.12 -19.70
C GLY A 766 3.90 -3.30 -18.77
N GLU A 767 4.48 -2.20 -19.27
CA GLU A 767 5.39 -1.31 -18.54
C GLU A 767 4.69 -0.11 -17.87
N ALA A 768 3.38 0.10 -18.14
CA ALA A 768 2.58 1.13 -17.48
C ALA A 768 1.93 0.63 -16.19
N SER A 769 1.62 -0.66 -16.12
CA SER A 769 1.17 -1.31 -14.89
C SER A 769 2.36 -1.70 -14.01
N LEU A 770 2.23 -1.52 -12.69
CA LEU A 770 3.21 -2.04 -11.73
C LEU A 770 3.27 -3.56 -11.80
N ASP A 771 4.47 -4.12 -12.00
CA ASP A 771 4.72 -5.55 -11.83
C ASP A 771 4.77 -5.88 -10.34
N ILE A 772 3.59 -5.99 -9.73
CA ILE A 772 3.41 -6.19 -8.29
C ILE A 772 4.06 -7.50 -7.81
N LEU A 773 4.23 -8.48 -8.71
CA LEU A 773 4.82 -9.78 -8.38
C LEU A 773 6.33 -9.86 -8.71
N GLY A 774 6.90 -8.88 -9.44
CA GLY A 774 8.30 -8.88 -9.88
C GLY A 774 8.65 -9.98 -10.90
N GLN A 775 7.63 -10.60 -11.52
CA GLN A 775 7.78 -11.81 -12.34
C GLN A 775 8.01 -11.52 -13.83
N GLY A 776 7.79 -10.31 -14.32
CA GLY A 776 7.70 -10.04 -15.77
C GLY A 776 9.03 -9.90 -16.53
N GLY A 777 10.16 -9.68 -15.85
CA GLY A 777 11.39 -9.18 -16.51
C GLY A 777 12.46 -10.21 -16.90
N PHE A 778 12.51 -11.38 -16.25
CA PHE A 778 13.70 -12.25 -16.35
C PHE A 778 13.98 -12.79 -17.76
N HIS A 779 12.93 -13.18 -18.50
CA HIS A 779 13.07 -13.65 -19.88
C HIS A 779 13.68 -12.56 -20.79
N LYS A 780 13.31 -11.29 -20.58
CA LYS A 780 13.88 -10.14 -21.32
C LYS A 780 15.37 -9.97 -21.05
N VAL A 781 15.78 -10.13 -19.78
CA VAL A 781 17.20 -10.07 -19.39
C VAL A 781 17.99 -11.21 -20.05
N LEU A 782 17.48 -12.44 -20.04
CA LEU A 782 18.11 -13.57 -20.72
C LEU A 782 18.32 -13.30 -22.21
N LEU A 783 17.26 -12.85 -22.89
CA LEU A 783 17.32 -12.54 -24.32
C LEU A 783 18.29 -11.38 -24.63
N SER A 784 18.29 -10.33 -23.80
CA SER A 784 19.24 -9.21 -23.91
C SER A 784 20.69 -9.67 -23.78
N LYS A 785 21.00 -10.49 -22.76
CA LYS A 785 22.36 -10.99 -22.52
C LYS A 785 22.82 -11.98 -23.59
N ALA A 786 21.90 -12.76 -24.15
CA ALA A 786 22.18 -13.61 -25.30
C ALA A 786 22.54 -12.78 -26.54
N LYS A 787 21.78 -11.71 -26.82
CA LYS A 787 22.05 -10.78 -27.93
C LYS A 787 23.37 -10.02 -27.77
N GLU A 788 23.78 -9.72 -26.53
CA GLU A 788 25.09 -9.15 -26.20
C GLU A 788 26.25 -10.17 -26.35
N GLY A 789 25.97 -11.45 -26.62
CA GLY A 789 26.97 -12.52 -26.70
C GLY A 789 27.57 -12.92 -25.35
N ARG A 790 26.95 -12.52 -24.22
CA ARG A 790 27.44 -12.83 -22.87
C ARG A 790 27.05 -14.23 -22.40
N LEU A 791 26.02 -14.83 -22.99
CA LEU A 791 25.57 -16.18 -22.70
C LEU A 791 24.98 -16.82 -23.95
N HIS A 792 24.82 -18.15 -23.90
CA HIS A 792 24.13 -18.92 -24.93
C HIS A 792 22.86 -19.54 -24.36
N LEU A 793 21.77 -19.49 -25.13
CA LEU A 793 20.47 -20.09 -24.81
C LEU A 793 20.23 -21.34 -25.65
N TRP A 794 19.69 -22.39 -25.03
CA TRP A 794 19.28 -23.62 -25.72
C TRP A 794 17.94 -24.14 -25.22
N LEU A 795 17.14 -24.65 -26.16
CA LEU A 795 15.82 -25.22 -25.92
C LEU A 795 15.79 -26.72 -26.29
N PRO A 796 15.77 -27.62 -25.30
CA PRO A 796 15.59 -29.05 -25.53
C PRO A 796 14.24 -29.41 -26.16
N SER A 797 14.15 -30.57 -26.81
CA SER A 797 12.90 -31.00 -27.47
C SER A 797 11.71 -31.11 -26.51
N ILE A 798 11.94 -31.53 -25.26
CA ILE A 798 10.91 -31.62 -24.22
C ILE A 798 10.26 -30.26 -23.93
N VAL A 799 11.06 -29.21 -23.78
CA VAL A 799 10.59 -27.83 -23.53
C VAL A 799 9.81 -27.29 -24.72
N LYS A 800 10.27 -27.57 -25.94
CA LYS A 800 9.55 -27.19 -27.17
C LYS A 800 8.18 -27.86 -27.24
N GLN A 801 8.09 -29.14 -26.86
CA GLN A 801 6.83 -29.89 -26.82
C GLN A 801 5.89 -29.41 -25.71
N GLU A 802 6.41 -29.07 -24.53
CA GLU A 802 5.60 -28.53 -23.45
C GLU A 802 5.02 -27.15 -23.78
N LEU A 803 5.84 -26.22 -24.31
CA LEU A 803 5.36 -24.90 -24.66
C LEU A 803 4.27 -24.96 -25.75
N THR A 804 4.45 -25.82 -26.75
CA THR A 804 3.43 -26.06 -27.79
C THR A 804 2.18 -26.69 -27.19
N GLY A 805 2.31 -27.66 -26.28
CA GLY A 805 1.19 -28.22 -25.52
C GLY A 805 0.42 -27.18 -24.70
N ILE A 806 1.13 -26.31 -23.98
CA ILE A 806 0.52 -25.22 -23.20
C ILE A 806 -0.23 -24.24 -24.10
N ALA A 807 0.35 -23.90 -25.26
CA ALA A 807 -0.30 -23.03 -26.23
C ALA A 807 -1.62 -23.61 -26.77
N THR A 808 -1.76 -24.95 -26.86
CA THR A 808 -3.04 -25.54 -27.26
C THR A 808 -4.15 -25.35 -26.21
N ASN A 809 -3.80 -25.14 -24.93
CA ASN A 809 -4.76 -24.85 -23.87
C ASN A 809 -5.06 -23.35 -23.79
N THR A 810 -5.87 -22.87 -24.73
CA THR A 810 -6.23 -21.45 -24.86
C THR A 810 -6.90 -20.88 -23.62
N SER A 811 -7.65 -21.68 -22.84
CA SER A 811 -8.31 -21.20 -21.62
C SER A 811 -7.33 -20.76 -20.53
N MET A 812 -6.24 -21.50 -20.31
CA MET A 812 -5.28 -21.16 -19.26
C MET A 812 -4.52 -19.86 -19.59
N LEU A 813 -4.11 -19.72 -20.86
CA LEU A 813 -3.44 -18.51 -21.33
C LEU A 813 -4.40 -17.31 -21.37
N ARG A 814 -5.67 -17.51 -21.73
CA ARG A 814 -6.69 -16.46 -21.75
C ARG A 814 -6.92 -15.87 -20.36
N ASN A 815 -7.02 -16.72 -19.33
CA ASN A 815 -7.24 -16.29 -17.95
C ASN A 815 -6.11 -15.36 -17.42
N ARG A 816 -4.91 -15.37 -18.04
CA ARG A 816 -3.82 -14.46 -17.66
C ARG A 816 -4.08 -13.01 -18.08
N PHE A 817 -5.02 -12.77 -18.99
CA PHE A 817 -5.39 -11.45 -19.49
C PHE A 817 -6.76 -10.97 -18.99
N ASP A 818 -7.41 -11.71 -18.08
CA ASP A 818 -8.70 -11.32 -17.49
C ASP A 818 -8.63 -9.99 -16.70
N ASP A 819 -7.43 -9.64 -16.20
CA ASP A 819 -7.15 -8.42 -15.43
C ASP A 819 -6.56 -7.30 -16.32
N ALA A 820 -6.63 -7.44 -17.64
CA ALA A 820 -6.08 -6.49 -18.62
C ALA A 820 -7.21 -5.81 -19.42
N LEU A 821 -6.99 -4.55 -19.79
CA LEU A 821 -7.93 -3.78 -20.60
C LEU A 821 -7.84 -4.20 -22.08
N VAL A 822 -8.65 -5.18 -22.49
CA VAL A 822 -8.64 -5.73 -23.86
C VAL A 822 -10.06 -5.95 -24.36
N SER A 823 -10.36 -5.57 -25.61
CA SER A 823 -11.64 -5.88 -26.24
C SER A 823 -11.78 -7.39 -26.50
N GLN A 824 -12.99 -7.93 -26.29
CA GLN A 824 -13.23 -9.36 -26.50
C GLN A 824 -12.96 -9.80 -27.95
N ASP A 825 -13.24 -8.94 -28.93
CA ASP A 825 -12.98 -9.19 -30.35
C ASP A 825 -11.49 -9.36 -30.66
N LEU A 826 -10.63 -8.48 -30.13
CA LEU A 826 -9.18 -8.55 -30.33
C LEU A 826 -8.60 -9.77 -29.62
N LEU A 827 -9.11 -10.08 -28.43
CA LEU A 827 -8.71 -11.24 -27.66
C LEU A 827 -9.05 -12.53 -28.43
N ASP A 828 -10.27 -12.64 -28.97
CA ASP A 828 -10.69 -13.78 -29.79
C ASP A 828 -9.88 -13.87 -31.10
N GLU A 829 -9.40 -12.75 -31.66
CA GLU A 829 -8.51 -12.76 -32.82
C GLU A 829 -7.11 -13.32 -32.50
N VAL A 830 -6.47 -12.83 -31.44
CA VAL A 830 -5.10 -13.23 -31.07
C VAL A 830 -5.06 -14.69 -30.60
N PHE A 831 -6.10 -15.16 -29.93
CA PHE A 831 -6.21 -16.54 -29.46
C PHE A 831 -6.67 -17.54 -30.54
N LYS A 832 -6.74 -17.13 -31.81
CA LYS A 832 -6.89 -18.08 -32.93
C LYS A 832 -5.68 -19.01 -33.01
N PRO A 833 -5.85 -20.34 -33.20
CA PRO A 833 -4.76 -21.30 -33.19
C PRO A 833 -3.57 -20.92 -34.09
N LYS A 834 -3.83 -20.45 -35.31
CA LYS A 834 -2.79 -20.03 -36.25
C LYS A 834 -1.92 -18.88 -35.76
N VAL A 835 -2.52 -17.89 -35.09
CA VAL A 835 -1.79 -16.73 -34.57
C VAL A 835 -0.95 -17.16 -33.38
N LEU A 836 -1.53 -17.94 -32.48
CA LEU A 836 -0.84 -18.46 -31.31
C LEU A 836 0.34 -19.38 -31.68
N ASP A 837 0.15 -20.28 -32.66
CA ASP A 837 1.22 -21.12 -33.20
C ASP A 837 2.37 -20.28 -33.79
N SER A 838 2.05 -19.18 -34.49
CA SER A 838 3.06 -18.24 -34.99
C SER A 838 3.86 -17.60 -33.85
N LEU A 839 3.18 -17.15 -32.79
CA LEU A 839 3.83 -16.52 -31.63
C LEU A 839 4.71 -17.51 -30.87
N VAL A 840 4.27 -18.76 -30.72
CA VAL A 840 5.08 -19.84 -30.13
C VAL A 840 6.34 -20.07 -30.95
N ASN A 841 6.23 -20.16 -32.28
CA ASN A 841 7.39 -20.35 -33.14
C ASN A 841 8.37 -19.17 -33.09
N GLU A 842 7.88 -17.93 -32.99
CA GLU A 842 8.73 -16.75 -32.76
C GLU A 842 9.51 -16.85 -31.44
N VAL A 843 8.84 -17.22 -30.34
CA VAL A 843 9.49 -17.41 -29.03
C VAL A 843 10.54 -18.52 -29.10
N LEU A 844 10.19 -19.67 -29.67
CA LEU A 844 11.13 -20.79 -29.79
C LEU A 844 12.35 -20.42 -30.64
N SER A 845 12.20 -19.60 -31.67
CA SER A 845 13.32 -19.14 -32.51
C SER A 845 14.21 -18.11 -31.80
N ASP A 846 13.64 -17.18 -31.04
CA ASP A 846 14.39 -16.10 -30.39
C ASP A 846 15.23 -16.59 -29.21
N TYR A 847 14.77 -17.64 -28.53
CA TYR A 847 15.38 -18.19 -27.32
C TYR A 847 16.26 -19.43 -27.57
N ASP A 848 16.54 -19.77 -28.83
CA ASP A 848 17.39 -20.89 -29.23
C ASP A 848 18.61 -20.38 -30.01
N THR A 849 19.68 -20.02 -29.29
CA THR A 849 20.90 -19.39 -29.87
C THR A 849 22.07 -20.37 -29.99
N TRP A 850 21.95 -21.57 -29.43
CA TRP A 850 22.96 -22.61 -29.45
C TRP A 850 22.31 -23.95 -29.73
N SER A 851 23.04 -24.83 -30.42
CA SER A 851 22.60 -26.20 -30.68
C SER A 851 23.74 -27.18 -30.40
N PRO A 852 23.42 -28.38 -29.87
CA PRO A 852 24.43 -29.39 -29.64
C PRO A 852 24.97 -29.91 -30.96
N LEU A 853 26.29 -30.11 -31.03
CA LEU A 853 26.96 -30.76 -32.17
C LEU A 853 26.56 -32.24 -32.28
N ASP A 854 26.27 -32.85 -31.13
CA ASP A 854 25.80 -34.22 -31.04
C ASP A 854 24.26 -34.27 -31.03
N LEU A 855 23.68 -34.81 -32.08
CA LEU A 855 22.23 -34.94 -32.24
C LEU A 855 21.62 -36.02 -31.34
N GLU A 856 22.44 -36.91 -30.75
CA GLU A 856 21.98 -37.95 -29.83
C GLU A 856 22.06 -37.53 -28.36
N ILE A 857 22.54 -36.32 -28.06
CA ILE A 857 22.79 -35.86 -26.68
C ILE A 857 21.55 -35.97 -25.78
N GLU A 858 20.36 -35.70 -26.31
CA GLU A 858 19.11 -35.83 -25.56
C GLU A 858 18.77 -37.30 -25.28
N LYS A 859 19.05 -38.21 -26.21
CA LYS A 859 18.86 -39.65 -25.98
C LYS A 859 19.87 -40.17 -24.96
N ASP A 860 21.13 -39.76 -25.09
CA ASP A 860 22.23 -40.16 -24.20
C ASP A 860 22.05 -39.62 -22.79
N SER A 861 21.50 -38.41 -22.66
CA SER A 861 21.15 -37.84 -21.36
C SER A 861 20.17 -38.73 -20.59
N ASN A 862 19.32 -39.46 -21.31
CA ASN A 862 18.29 -40.34 -20.77
C ASN A 862 18.81 -41.76 -20.44
N SER A 863 20.12 -41.91 -20.29
CA SER A 863 20.78 -43.16 -19.92
C SER A 863 20.29 -43.70 -18.56
N SER A 864 20.38 -45.02 -18.38
CA SER A 864 19.99 -45.68 -17.12
C SER A 864 20.81 -45.18 -15.92
N GLU A 865 22.07 -44.79 -16.14
CA GLU A 865 22.98 -44.27 -15.12
C GLU A 865 22.56 -42.86 -14.65
N ASN A 866 22.29 -41.95 -15.59
CA ASN A 866 21.82 -40.59 -15.25
C ASN A 866 20.48 -40.65 -14.51
N ARG A 867 19.54 -41.47 -14.99
CA ARG A 867 18.24 -41.69 -14.31
C ARG A 867 18.41 -42.20 -12.88
N ALA A 868 19.26 -43.20 -12.68
CA ALA A 868 19.52 -43.74 -11.34
C ALA A 868 20.15 -42.69 -10.42
N THR A 869 21.07 -41.87 -10.95
CA THR A 869 21.74 -40.82 -10.17
C THR A 869 20.78 -39.70 -9.77
N ILE A 870 19.90 -39.26 -10.68
CA ILE A 870 18.83 -38.30 -10.38
C ILE A 870 17.82 -38.90 -9.39
N GLN A 871 17.39 -40.15 -9.56
CA GLN A 871 16.47 -40.79 -8.60
C GLN A 871 17.07 -40.89 -7.20
N ASN A 872 18.34 -41.26 -7.07
CA ASN A 872 19.04 -41.27 -5.80
C ASN A 872 19.14 -39.86 -5.19
N PHE A 873 19.33 -38.83 -6.02
CA PHE A 873 19.27 -37.45 -5.55
C PHE A 873 17.89 -37.09 -5.02
N LEU A 874 16.80 -37.36 -5.75
CA LEU A 874 15.45 -37.08 -5.28
C LEU A 874 15.12 -37.80 -3.94
N LEU A 875 15.65 -39.02 -3.77
CA LEU A 875 15.55 -39.75 -2.50
C LEU A 875 16.37 -39.11 -1.37
N ASP A 876 17.55 -38.57 -1.66
CA ASP A 876 18.38 -37.87 -0.66
C ASP A 876 17.73 -36.55 -0.19
N TYR A 877 16.87 -35.94 -1.00
CA TYR A 877 16.21 -34.65 -0.72
C TYR A 877 14.68 -34.77 -0.58
N THR A 878 14.16 -35.96 -0.24
CA THR A 878 12.72 -36.23 -0.19
C THR A 878 11.94 -35.28 0.72
N GLU A 879 12.50 -34.87 1.87
CA GLU A 879 11.85 -33.94 2.80
C GLU A 879 11.47 -32.60 2.15
N ILE A 880 12.33 -32.06 1.27
CA ILE A 880 12.05 -30.79 0.57
C ILE A 880 10.93 -30.99 -0.44
N TYR A 881 10.99 -32.10 -1.19
CA TYR A 881 9.99 -32.40 -2.19
C TYR A 881 8.63 -32.74 -1.58
N GLU A 882 8.57 -33.35 -0.40
CA GLU A 882 7.33 -33.55 0.37
C GLU A 882 6.68 -32.20 0.73
N GLU A 883 7.44 -31.22 1.19
CA GLU A 883 6.92 -29.87 1.48
C GLU A 883 6.48 -29.11 0.20
N ILE A 884 7.26 -29.19 -0.88
CA ILE A 884 6.84 -28.66 -2.20
C ILE A 884 5.52 -29.30 -2.63
N THR A 885 5.39 -30.60 -2.39
CA THR A 885 4.19 -31.37 -2.72
C THR A 885 2.99 -30.86 -1.94
N ASP A 886 3.12 -30.63 -0.64
CA ASP A 886 2.05 -30.14 0.22
C ASP A 886 1.68 -28.69 -0.11
N MET A 887 2.66 -27.85 -0.47
CA MET A 887 2.40 -26.51 -0.99
C MET A 887 1.63 -26.57 -2.32
N LYS A 888 2.09 -27.34 -3.31
CA LYS A 888 1.43 -27.46 -4.63
C LYS A 888 0.01 -28.04 -4.49
N ARG A 889 -0.23 -28.93 -3.52
CA ARG A 889 -1.57 -29.49 -3.17
C ARG A 889 -2.60 -28.42 -2.80
N THR A 890 -2.20 -27.31 -2.21
CA THR A 890 -3.13 -26.20 -1.91
C THR A 890 -3.73 -25.57 -3.17
N ARG A 891 -3.11 -25.77 -4.33
CA ARG A 891 -3.50 -25.20 -5.63
C ARG A 891 -4.14 -26.23 -6.59
N GLY A 892 -4.21 -27.51 -6.22
CA GLY A 892 -4.75 -28.61 -7.02
C GLY A 892 -4.01 -29.94 -6.79
N GLU A 893 -4.51 -31.05 -7.34
CA GLU A 893 -3.84 -32.36 -7.23
C GLU A 893 -2.78 -32.51 -8.32
N PRO A 894 -1.48 -32.51 -7.99
CA PRO A 894 -0.45 -32.31 -9.00
C PRO A 894 0.15 -33.68 -9.41
N VAL A 895 0.64 -33.81 -10.66
CA VAL A 895 1.08 -35.09 -11.27
C VAL A 895 2.41 -35.57 -10.68
N ARG A 896 2.49 -36.83 -10.23
CA ARG A 896 3.65 -37.34 -9.46
C ARG A 896 4.40 -38.47 -10.14
N THR A 897 5.66 -38.64 -9.75
CA THR A 897 6.42 -39.87 -10.03
C THR A 897 6.61 -40.72 -8.79
N VAL A 898 6.28 -42.00 -8.92
CA VAL A 898 6.51 -43.02 -7.89
C VAL A 898 7.97 -43.51 -8.00
N ILE A 899 8.76 -43.28 -6.96
CA ILE A 899 10.13 -43.80 -6.84
C ILE A 899 10.18 -44.64 -5.55
N ASN A 900 10.51 -45.94 -5.67
CA ASN A 900 10.55 -46.87 -4.53
C ASN A 900 9.27 -46.90 -3.66
N GLY A 901 8.10 -46.73 -4.28
CA GLY A 901 6.80 -46.68 -3.57
C GLY A 901 6.52 -45.37 -2.84
N LYS A 902 7.39 -44.36 -2.97
CA LYS A 902 7.16 -43.00 -2.49
C LYS A 902 6.77 -42.09 -3.65
N ASP A 903 5.77 -41.26 -3.45
CA ASP A 903 5.34 -40.24 -4.40
C ASP A 903 6.20 -38.99 -4.24
N ILE A 904 7.13 -38.75 -5.17
CA ILE A 904 8.14 -37.70 -5.07
C ILE A 904 8.07 -36.79 -6.32
N TYR A 905 8.07 -35.48 -6.09
CA TYR A 905 8.34 -34.43 -7.10
C TYR A 905 9.82 -34.46 -7.50
N PRO A 906 10.19 -34.16 -8.76
CA PRO A 906 9.46 -33.37 -9.75
C PRO A 906 8.85 -34.18 -10.92
N GLU A 907 8.17 -33.49 -11.84
CA GLU A 907 7.46 -34.10 -12.97
C GLU A 907 8.42 -34.74 -14.00
N SER A 908 7.88 -35.58 -14.91
CA SER A 908 8.69 -36.25 -15.93
C SER A 908 9.51 -35.29 -16.82
N PRO A 909 8.97 -34.13 -17.24
CA PRO A 909 9.72 -33.14 -18.01
C PRO A 909 10.91 -32.56 -17.24
N ASP A 910 10.70 -32.13 -16.00
CA ASP A 910 11.75 -31.60 -15.13
C ASP A 910 12.88 -32.60 -14.89
N ARG A 911 12.53 -33.86 -14.65
CA ARG A 911 13.52 -34.93 -14.49
C ARG A 911 14.36 -35.14 -15.75
N THR A 912 13.73 -34.98 -16.92
CA THR A 912 14.43 -35.06 -18.20
C THR A 912 15.38 -33.88 -18.36
N LEU A 913 14.95 -32.67 -18.01
CA LEU A 913 15.82 -31.49 -17.96
C LEU A 913 17.00 -31.65 -16.99
N MET A 914 16.78 -32.22 -15.81
CA MET A 914 17.85 -32.53 -14.85
C MET A 914 18.87 -33.51 -15.44
N CYS A 915 18.41 -34.54 -16.16
CA CYS A 915 19.29 -35.49 -16.84
C CYS A 915 20.10 -34.83 -17.96
N ILE A 916 19.45 -33.98 -18.77
CA ILE A 916 20.09 -33.22 -19.85
C ILE A 916 21.17 -32.27 -19.29
N ALA A 917 20.84 -31.50 -18.25
CA ALA A 917 21.79 -30.58 -17.62
C ALA A 917 22.99 -31.32 -17.01
N THR A 918 22.75 -32.48 -16.38
CA THR A 918 23.80 -33.34 -15.84
C THR A 918 24.72 -33.86 -16.94
N GLN A 919 24.16 -34.35 -18.04
CA GLN A 919 24.93 -34.85 -19.18
C GLN A 919 25.79 -33.74 -19.78
N LEU A 920 25.22 -32.56 -20.03
CA LEU A 920 25.96 -31.40 -20.58
C LEU A 920 27.08 -30.92 -19.65
N ALA A 921 26.85 -30.91 -18.34
CA ALA A 921 27.87 -30.51 -17.37
C ALA A 921 29.05 -31.49 -17.34
N SER A 922 28.81 -32.78 -17.57
CA SER A 922 29.86 -33.81 -17.63
C SER A 922 30.73 -33.74 -18.89
N GLN A 923 30.25 -33.09 -19.95
CA GLN A 923 30.95 -32.98 -21.23
C GLN A 923 31.89 -31.77 -21.27
N SER A 924 32.81 -31.80 -22.24
CA SER A 924 33.72 -30.69 -22.56
C SER A 924 33.20 -29.91 -23.77
N LEU A 925 32.14 -29.12 -23.59
CA LEU A 925 31.53 -28.34 -24.68
C LEU A 925 32.51 -27.27 -25.19
N GLN A 926 32.56 -27.03 -26.51
CA GLN A 926 33.49 -26.03 -27.06
C GLN A 926 33.06 -24.61 -26.69
N ASP A 927 34.01 -23.80 -26.20
CA ASP A 927 33.86 -22.36 -25.94
C ASP A 927 32.78 -21.95 -24.92
N LEU A 928 32.21 -22.91 -24.19
CA LEU A 928 31.23 -22.70 -23.12
C LEU A 928 31.86 -22.86 -21.73
N GLY A 929 31.51 -21.98 -20.81
CA GLY A 929 31.95 -22.02 -19.41
C GLY A 929 31.17 -23.04 -18.60
N THR A 930 30.01 -22.61 -18.10
CA THR A 930 29.15 -23.39 -17.19
C THR A 930 27.82 -23.72 -17.84
N VAL A 931 27.14 -24.75 -17.34
CA VAL A 931 25.77 -25.10 -17.74
C VAL A 931 24.83 -24.61 -16.65
N LEU A 932 23.77 -23.90 -17.03
CA LEU A 932 22.77 -23.33 -16.14
C LEU A 932 21.37 -23.77 -16.58
N VAL A 933 20.46 -23.95 -15.64
CA VAL A 933 19.03 -24.06 -15.91
C VAL A 933 18.34 -22.79 -15.44
N ALA A 934 17.69 -22.07 -16.36
CA ALA A 934 16.88 -20.90 -16.05
C ALA A 934 15.45 -21.33 -15.77
N THR A 935 15.04 -21.26 -14.50
CA THR A 935 13.74 -21.76 -14.02
C THR A 935 13.35 -21.07 -12.71
N ARG A 936 12.05 -20.86 -12.51
CA ARG A 936 11.49 -20.41 -11.23
C ARG A 936 10.88 -21.53 -10.41
N ASP A 937 10.85 -22.75 -10.90
CA ASP A 937 10.19 -23.84 -10.18
C ASP A 937 10.96 -24.16 -8.89
N GLY A 938 10.22 -24.34 -7.80
CA GLY A 938 10.74 -24.78 -6.50
C GLY A 938 11.56 -26.07 -6.63
N ASP A 939 11.18 -26.93 -7.58
CA ASP A 939 11.83 -28.21 -7.88
C ASP A 939 13.32 -28.06 -8.23
N PHE A 940 13.71 -26.95 -8.84
CA PHE A 940 15.11 -26.63 -9.11
C PHE A 940 15.67 -25.61 -8.12
N THR A 941 14.90 -24.56 -7.82
CA THR A 941 15.42 -23.37 -7.11
C THR A 941 15.68 -23.63 -5.62
N LEU A 942 14.89 -24.51 -4.98
CA LEU A 942 15.11 -24.89 -3.58
C LEU A 942 16.30 -25.82 -3.40
N VAL A 943 16.79 -26.49 -4.44
CA VAL A 943 17.97 -27.38 -4.33
C VAL A 943 19.08 -26.98 -5.30
N GLY A 944 19.04 -25.77 -5.85
CA GLY A 944 19.96 -25.32 -6.92
C GLY A 944 21.44 -25.43 -6.57
N ARG A 945 21.82 -25.15 -5.31
CA ARG A 945 23.20 -25.32 -4.85
C ARG A 945 23.61 -26.79 -4.68
N ALA A 946 22.66 -27.67 -4.37
CA ALA A 946 22.92 -29.10 -4.31
C ALA A 946 23.10 -29.70 -5.72
N PHE A 947 22.33 -29.22 -6.71
CA PHE A 947 22.54 -29.55 -8.12
C PHE A 947 23.92 -29.13 -8.59
N GLU A 948 24.32 -27.91 -8.25
CA GLU A 948 25.66 -27.40 -8.50
C GLU A 948 26.70 -28.36 -7.90
N GLU A 949 26.70 -28.61 -6.60
CA GLU A 949 27.74 -29.45 -5.98
C GLU A 949 27.82 -30.88 -6.51
N ARG A 950 26.68 -31.53 -6.78
CA ARG A 950 26.63 -32.96 -7.14
C ARG A 950 26.81 -33.22 -8.64
N PHE A 951 26.23 -32.38 -9.49
CA PHE A 951 26.17 -32.60 -10.94
C PHE A 951 26.92 -31.56 -11.76
N GLY A 952 27.29 -30.42 -11.17
CA GLY A 952 28.14 -29.43 -11.82
C GLY A 952 27.42 -28.38 -12.66
N PHE A 953 26.08 -28.40 -12.72
CA PHE A 953 25.27 -27.35 -13.36
C PHE A 953 24.63 -26.42 -12.32
N GLY A 954 24.47 -25.14 -12.66
CA GLY A 954 23.84 -24.14 -11.79
C GLY A 954 22.36 -23.92 -12.11
N VAL A 955 21.65 -23.22 -11.22
CA VAL A 955 20.26 -22.80 -11.42
C VAL A 955 20.18 -21.28 -11.34
N ALA A 956 19.51 -20.65 -12.31
CA ALA A 956 19.27 -19.22 -12.36
C ALA A 956 17.76 -18.93 -12.30
N LYS A 957 17.29 -18.46 -11.14
CA LYS A 957 15.86 -18.15 -10.90
C LYS A 957 15.44 -16.75 -11.34
N ASN A 958 16.39 -15.84 -11.29
CA ASN A 958 16.22 -14.44 -11.62
C ASN A 958 17.55 -13.84 -12.06
N SER A 959 17.51 -12.59 -12.50
CA SER A 959 18.69 -11.90 -13.02
C SER A 959 19.81 -11.76 -11.98
N ARG A 960 19.49 -11.56 -10.69
CA ARG A 960 20.50 -11.55 -9.61
C ARG A 960 21.28 -12.86 -9.57
N SER A 961 20.59 -14.00 -9.61
CA SER A 961 21.25 -15.31 -9.63
C SER A 961 22.03 -15.55 -10.92
N LEU A 962 21.55 -15.07 -12.07
CA LEU A 962 22.25 -15.15 -13.36
C LEU A 962 23.55 -14.33 -13.36
N ASN A 963 23.51 -13.11 -12.82
CA ASN A 963 24.66 -12.19 -12.81
C ASN A 963 25.85 -12.74 -12.01
N ALA A 964 25.63 -13.67 -11.08
CA ALA A 964 26.72 -14.38 -10.41
C ALA A 964 27.58 -15.24 -11.36
N TRP A 965 27.05 -15.58 -12.55
CA TRP A 965 27.68 -16.43 -13.56
C TRP A 965 28.17 -15.66 -14.80
N LEU A 966 27.87 -14.37 -14.92
CA LEU A 966 28.20 -13.55 -16.09
C LEU A 966 29.43 -12.64 -15.88
N ARG A 967 30.27 -12.96 -14.89
CA ARG A 967 31.42 -12.12 -14.49
C ARG A 967 32.53 -12.06 -15.53
#